data_AF-A0A1G9P401-F1
#
_entry.id   AF-A0A1G9P401-F1
#
_cell.length_a   1.000
_cell.length_b   1.000
_cell.length_c   1.000
_cell.angle_alpha   90.00
_cell.angle_beta   90.00
_cell.angle_gamma   90.00
#
_symmetry.space_group_name_H-M   'P 1'
#
loop_
_entity.id
_entity.type
_entity.pdbx_description
1 polymer ?
#
loop_
_entity_poly.entity_id
_entity_poly.type
_entity_poly.pdbx_seq_one_letter_code
_entity_poly.pdbx_strand_id
1 'polypeptide(L)'
;MLYRKYSSNIKYVMMVLSVLIITVFLPKQPRFRYEFEKGEIWKNKDLVSPFSFAILKTTPQVTTDKKDALNNVLPIYKMNKDQINSVEEAYLNEFDVKWKTNAFPETEKAGYKSSSFKLLEAIYTRGIIAMNAKHQKGNKYYDFALMTNNISRNLSTQDVFTVQSALEYFDKNYNSINLKVKEMILNLVEDHLTPNITFDEKLTTIVQNNTVSSLSTTRGMVQKGELIIAKDNVVDDEIYQKLLSFKEAYEAQTKTIGDSKLVYFGQILLVGFIVSLLMFFLKLFRKDIFADNRQLSLLLLVITTMLLCLTWAIKLNLPSIYYIPFCIVPIIIRILFDTRLALYLHLLVILIAGFFVPNSFEFVFYQITSGMVAIYSIRNLIKREQLLLSALFILSAYFVSFVGIGLLREGSFDQIEWINFVPFLISVLLSLLAYPLIYAFERMFGITSDVALIELTNTNNKLLRELAFKAPGTFQHSLQVANLAEAAIFKIGGNSLLVRAGALYHDIGKIENPQYFIENQNTALSPHDKLPYEQSAQIIIKHVHKGIEITRRHQLPESVIDFIRTHHGNTRVDYFYQSFLKNSPEKFVDENIFRYPGPIPFSKETGVLMLADSVEAASRSLKNPDAQSINDIVERIINYKLEQNQLDNCDITLKDLETIKLIFKTMLMSIYHVRIDYLQNV
;
A
#
# COMPACT_ATOMS: atom_id res chain seq x y z
N MET A 1 19.81 -8.26 -37.02
CA MET A 1 18.80 -9.32 -37.31
C MET A 1 18.77 -10.44 -36.26
N LEU A 2 19.92 -10.91 -35.73
CA LEU A 2 19.98 -11.93 -34.66
C LEU A 2 19.27 -11.52 -33.35
N TYR A 3 19.33 -10.25 -32.93
CA TYR A 3 18.66 -9.77 -31.71
C TYR A 3 17.12 -9.81 -31.78
N ARG A 4 16.53 -9.69 -32.98
CA ARG A 4 15.06 -9.73 -33.18
C ARG A 4 14.47 -11.14 -33.00
N LYS A 5 15.23 -12.19 -33.34
CA LYS A 5 14.74 -13.59 -33.25
C LYS A 5 14.80 -14.13 -31.81
N TYR A 6 15.80 -13.73 -31.03
CA TYR A 6 15.88 -14.08 -29.59
C TYR A 6 14.93 -13.27 -28.71
N SER A 7 14.64 -12.01 -29.07
CA SER A 7 13.64 -11.16 -28.40
C SER A 7 12.26 -11.82 -28.31
N SER A 8 11.85 -12.58 -29.34
CA SER A 8 10.52 -13.23 -29.36
C SER A 8 10.38 -14.37 -28.34
N ASN A 9 11.46 -15.05 -27.95
CA ASN A 9 11.39 -16.20 -27.05
C ASN A 9 11.50 -15.80 -25.58
N ILE A 10 12.18 -14.68 -25.29
CA ILE A 10 12.38 -14.17 -23.93
C ILE A 10 11.05 -13.97 -23.19
N LYS A 11 10.00 -13.49 -23.87
CA LYS A 11 8.67 -13.29 -23.26
C LYS A 11 8.04 -14.57 -22.72
N TYR A 12 8.22 -15.71 -23.40
CA TYR A 12 7.70 -17.00 -22.97
C TYR A 12 8.52 -17.56 -21.80
N VAL A 13 9.83 -17.31 -21.78
CA VAL A 13 10.68 -17.64 -20.64
C VAL A 13 10.25 -16.84 -19.39
N MET A 14 10.02 -15.53 -19.54
CA MET A 14 9.53 -14.68 -18.45
C MET A 14 8.17 -15.13 -17.92
N MET A 15 7.26 -15.53 -18.82
CA MET A 15 5.96 -16.09 -18.47
C MET A 15 6.12 -17.36 -17.63
N VAL A 16 6.90 -18.34 -18.10
CA VAL A 16 7.14 -19.59 -17.37
C VAL A 16 7.78 -19.33 -16.01
N LEU A 17 8.76 -18.42 -15.95
CA LEU A 17 9.44 -18.03 -14.71
C LEU A 17 8.46 -17.39 -13.71
N SER A 18 7.57 -16.50 -14.16
CA SER A 18 6.53 -15.91 -13.31
C SER A 18 5.58 -16.97 -12.75
N VAL A 19 5.11 -17.91 -13.58
CA VAL A 19 4.25 -19.03 -13.13
C VAL A 19 4.96 -19.91 -12.10
N LEU A 20 6.23 -20.25 -12.34
CA LEU A 20 7.02 -21.06 -11.41
C LEU A 20 7.24 -20.32 -10.09
N ILE A 21 7.60 -19.04 -10.11
CA ILE A 21 7.78 -18.24 -8.90
C ILE A 21 6.47 -18.20 -8.11
N ILE A 22 5.35 -17.81 -8.73
CA ILE A 22 4.06 -17.73 -8.03
C ILE A 22 3.74 -19.08 -7.36
N THR A 23 3.80 -20.17 -8.12
CA THR A 23 3.40 -21.51 -7.65
C THR A 23 4.32 -22.09 -6.59
N VAL A 24 5.63 -21.80 -6.62
CA VAL A 24 6.58 -22.27 -5.59
C VAL A 24 6.24 -21.71 -4.22
N PHE A 25 5.78 -20.45 -4.18
CA PHE A 25 5.49 -19.77 -2.92
C PHE A 25 4.11 -20.10 -2.37
N LEU A 26 3.11 -20.30 -3.24
CA LEU A 26 1.73 -20.61 -2.88
C LEU A 26 1.60 -21.78 -1.88
N PRO A 27 0.59 -21.74 -0.99
CA PRO A 27 0.40 -22.79 0.02
C PRO A 27 0.09 -24.13 -0.65
N LYS A 28 0.86 -25.18 -0.34
CA LYS A 28 0.78 -26.51 -0.99
C LYS A 28 -0.22 -27.47 -0.32
N GLN A 29 -1.09 -26.95 0.54
CA GLN A 29 -1.98 -27.76 1.37
C GLN A 29 -3.38 -27.86 0.73
N PRO A 30 -4.02 -29.04 0.75
CA PRO A 30 -5.42 -29.17 0.36
C PRO A 30 -6.29 -28.31 1.27
N ARG A 31 -7.16 -27.46 0.71
CA ARG A 31 -8.07 -26.64 1.50
C ARG A 31 -9.41 -27.33 1.75
N PHE A 32 -10.12 -26.83 2.76
CA PHE A 32 -11.48 -27.24 3.00
C PHE A 32 -12.35 -26.94 1.78
N ARG A 33 -13.07 -27.95 1.28
CA ARG A 33 -13.68 -27.94 -0.05
C ARG A 33 -15.09 -27.36 -0.12
N TYR A 34 -15.68 -27.00 1.01
CA TYR A 34 -17.06 -26.55 1.09
C TYR A 34 -17.15 -25.11 1.56
N GLU A 35 -17.94 -24.31 0.85
CA GLU A 35 -18.44 -23.04 1.35
C GLU A 35 -19.78 -23.30 2.05
N PHE A 36 -20.01 -22.63 3.18
CA PHE A 36 -21.22 -22.77 3.98
C PHE A 36 -21.52 -21.46 4.70
N GLU A 37 -22.80 -21.11 4.77
CA GLU A 37 -23.29 -19.97 5.50
C GLU A 37 -24.37 -20.40 6.50
N LYS A 38 -24.49 -19.65 7.60
CA LYS A 38 -25.52 -19.89 8.62
C LYS A 38 -26.89 -19.63 8.01
N GLY A 39 -27.84 -20.54 8.24
CA GLY A 39 -29.21 -20.46 7.74
C GLY A 39 -29.41 -21.00 6.32
N GLU A 40 -28.34 -21.35 5.59
CA GLU A 40 -28.46 -21.98 4.28
C GLU A 40 -28.72 -23.49 4.35
N ILE A 41 -29.30 -24.03 3.28
CA ILE A 41 -29.49 -25.48 3.09
C ILE A 41 -28.19 -26.09 2.57
N TRP A 42 -27.72 -27.17 3.22
CA TRP A 42 -26.54 -27.92 2.80
C TRP A 42 -26.83 -28.72 1.53
N LYS A 43 -26.40 -28.18 0.39
CA LYS A 43 -26.61 -28.79 -0.95
C LYS A 43 -25.63 -29.92 -1.28
N ASN A 44 -24.56 -30.05 -0.50
CA ASN A 44 -23.52 -31.06 -0.72
C ASN A 44 -23.96 -32.43 -0.17
N LYS A 45 -23.25 -33.49 -0.57
CA LYS A 45 -23.45 -34.83 0.03
C LYS A 45 -23.22 -34.77 1.55
N ASP A 46 -23.81 -35.73 2.26
CA ASP A 46 -23.64 -35.92 3.70
C ASP A 46 -22.18 -35.78 4.12
N LEU A 47 -21.93 -34.87 5.06
CA LEU A 47 -20.60 -34.59 5.56
C LEU A 47 -20.38 -35.37 6.85
N VAL A 48 -19.62 -36.46 6.73
CA VAL A 48 -19.19 -37.27 7.87
C VAL A 48 -17.75 -36.89 8.22
N SER A 49 -17.46 -36.75 9.52
CA SER A 49 -16.13 -36.35 9.97
C SER A 49 -15.09 -37.46 9.76
N PRO A 50 -13.98 -37.23 9.02
CA PRO A 50 -12.93 -38.22 8.80
C PRO A 50 -11.99 -38.42 10.02
N PHE A 51 -12.03 -37.53 11.01
CA PHE A 51 -11.23 -37.57 12.24
C PHE A 51 -11.97 -36.88 13.40
N SER A 52 -11.54 -37.09 14.64
CA SER A 52 -12.14 -36.40 15.79
C SER A 52 -11.59 -34.97 15.94
N PHE A 53 -12.45 -34.00 16.23
CA PHE A 53 -12.04 -32.60 16.43
C PHE A 53 -12.89 -31.91 17.51
N ALA A 54 -12.29 -30.95 18.23
CA ALA A 54 -12.98 -30.20 19.28
C ALA A 54 -13.88 -29.10 18.67
N ILE A 55 -15.05 -28.87 19.28
CA ILE A 55 -15.96 -27.78 18.89
C ILE A 55 -15.53 -26.52 19.62
N LEU A 56 -15.08 -25.51 18.87
CA LEU A 56 -14.67 -24.22 19.38
C LEU A 56 -15.88 -23.46 19.95
N LYS A 57 -15.68 -22.73 21.04
CA LYS A 57 -16.67 -21.79 21.57
C LYS A 57 -16.70 -20.52 20.71
N THR A 58 -17.84 -19.84 20.66
CA THR A 58 -17.95 -18.55 19.97
C THR A 58 -17.28 -17.44 20.79
N THR A 59 -16.85 -16.35 20.14
CA THR A 59 -16.24 -15.20 20.83
C THR A 59 -17.12 -14.62 21.95
N PRO A 60 -18.45 -14.49 21.78
CA PRO A 60 -19.35 -14.09 22.87
C PRO A 60 -19.34 -15.07 24.05
N GLN A 61 -19.36 -16.39 23.78
CA GLN A 61 -19.33 -17.42 24.83
C GLN A 61 -18.02 -17.35 25.64
N VAL A 62 -16.87 -17.25 24.97
CA VAL A 62 -15.57 -17.11 25.65
C VAL A 62 -15.51 -15.84 26.49
N THR A 63 -16.12 -14.75 26.02
CA THR A 63 -16.15 -13.48 26.76
C THR A 63 -17.04 -13.56 28.00
N THR A 64 -18.21 -14.20 27.89
CA THR A 64 -19.09 -14.47 29.03
C THR A 64 -18.40 -15.39 30.04
N ASP A 65 -17.80 -16.50 29.60
CA ASP A 65 -17.06 -17.42 30.46
C ASP A 65 -15.94 -16.71 31.24
N LYS A 66 -15.19 -15.82 30.58
CA LYS A 66 -14.16 -15.00 31.23
C LYS A 66 -14.74 -14.09 32.30
N LYS A 67 -15.85 -13.42 32.00
CA LYS A 67 -16.52 -12.51 32.93
C LYS A 67 -17.04 -13.27 34.16
N ASP A 68 -17.68 -14.40 33.95
CA ASP A 68 -18.25 -15.22 35.01
C ASP A 68 -17.14 -15.84 35.88
N ALA A 69 -16.08 -16.34 35.26
CA ALA A 69 -14.93 -16.87 35.98
C ALA A 69 -14.25 -15.81 36.84
N LEU A 70 -14.07 -14.58 36.34
CA LEU A 70 -13.50 -13.47 37.10
C LEU A 70 -14.41 -13.00 38.24
N ASN A 71 -15.73 -13.02 38.05
CA ASN A 71 -16.68 -12.67 39.11
C ASN A 71 -16.64 -13.64 40.30
N ASN A 72 -16.25 -14.89 40.05
CA ASN A 72 -16.15 -15.93 41.08
C ASN A 72 -14.79 -15.96 41.79
N VAL A 73 -13.80 -15.17 41.36
CA VAL A 73 -12.50 -15.08 42.06
C VAL A 73 -12.64 -14.19 43.29
N LEU A 74 -12.47 -14.79 44.47
CA LEU A 74 -12.44 -14.07 45.74
C LEU A 74 -11.17 -13.19 45.86
N PRO A 75 -11.25 -12.00 46.48
CA PRO A 75 -10.06 -11.19 46.78
C PRO A 75 -9.16 -11.91 47.79
N ILE A 76 -7.85 -11.86 47.58
CA ILE A 76 -6.88 -12.54 48.43
C ILE A 76 -6.36 -11.58 49.49
N TYR A 77 -6.41 -12.02 50.73
CA TYR A 77 -5.85 -11.32 51.87
C TYR A 77 -4.74 -12.15 52.51
N LYS A 78 -3.76 -11.48 53.11
CA LYS A 78 -2.68 -12.11 53.86
C LYS A 78 -2.75 -11.68 55.32
N MET A 79 -2.48 -12.63 56.20
CA MET A 79 -2.26 -12.34 57.60
C MET A 79 -0.78 -12.02 57.85
N ASN A 80 -0.50 -10.80 58.29
CA ASN A 80 0.83 -10.36 58.68
C ASN A 80 1.07 -10.70 60.16
N LYS A 81 1.83 -11.77 60.42
CA LYS A 81 2.17 -12.19 61.79
C LYS A 81 3.17 -11.24 62.46
N ASP A 82 4.05 -10.61 61.69
CA ASP A 82 5.03 -9.66 62.23
C ASP A 82 4.33 -8.40 62.76
N GLN A 83 3.20 -8.02 62.16
CA GLN A 83 2.35 -6.95 62.65
C GLN A 83 1.76 -7.27 64.03
N ILE A 84 1.37 -8.53 64.27
CA ILE A 84 0.85 -8.97 65.58
C ILE A 84 1.93 -8.79 66.63
N ASN A 85 3.12 -9.33 66.40
CA ASN A 85 4.25 -9.23 67.33
C ASN A 85 4.63 -7.76 67.61
N SER A 86 4.66 -6.92 66.57
CA SER A 86 4.96 -5.49 66.68
C SER A 86 3.93 -4.74 67.53
N VAL A 87 2.64 -5.02 67.34
CA VAL A 87 1.57 -4.41 68.15
C VAL A 87 1.62 -4.90 69.59
N GLU A 88 1.87 -6.19 69.81
CA GLU A 88 1.99 -6.77 71.15
C GLU A 88 3.16 -6.15 71.93
N GLU A 89 4.33 -6.00 71.30
CA GLU A 89 5.49 -5.34 71.91
C GLU A 89 5.21 -3.85 72.21
N ALA A 90 4.63 -3.13 71.25
CA ALA A 90 4.27 -1.72 71.42
C ALA A 90 3.28 -1.54 72.58
N TYR A 91 2.23 -2.37 72.62
CA TYR A 91 1.22 -2.38 73.67
C TYR A 91 1.84 -2.62 75.05
N LEU A 92 2.70 -3.65 75.19
CA LEU A 92 3.29 -4.01 76.49
C LEU A 92 4.25 -2.92 77.00
N ASN A 93 4.99 -2.26 76.11
CA ASN A 93 5.90 -1.17 76.44
C ASN A 93 5.13 0.08 76.88
N GLU A 94 4.11 0.48 76.11
CA GLU A 94 3.32 1.68 76.39
C GLU A 94 2.38 1.49 77.60
N PHE A 95 1.93 0.26 77.85
CA PHE A 95 1.21 -0.09 79.08
C PHE A 95 2.01 0.28 80.32
N ASP A 96 3.30 -0.08 80.37
CA ASP A 96 4.16 0.19 81.53
C ASP A 96 4.38 1.69 81.75
N VAL A 97 4.47 2.46 80.66
CA VAL A 97 4.61 3.92 80.70
C VAL A 97 3.32 4.57 81.18
N LYS A 98 2.18 4.29 80.55
CA LYS A 98 0.88 4.87 80.94
C LYS A 98 0.46 4.45 82.35
N TRP A 99 0.84 3.25 82.82
CA TRP A 99 0.57 2.79 84.18
C TRP A 99 1.28 3.65 85.23
N LYS A 100 2.57 3.92 85.01
CA LYS A 100 3.38 4.78 85.90
C LYS A 100 2.91 6.24 85.86
N THR A 101 2.61 6.78 84.68
CA THR A 101 2.16 8.17 84.51
C THR A 101 0.86 8.47 85.25
N ASN A 102 -0.06 7.50 85.34
CA ASN A 102 -1.33 7.64 86.06
C ASN A 102 -1.25 7.32 87.56
N ALA A 103 -0.05 6.99 88.08
CA ALA A 103 0.21 6.69 89.49
C ALA A 103 -0.68 5.57 90.09
N PHE A 104 -0.94 4.50 89.35
CA PHE A 104 -1.72 3.34 89.83
C PHE A 104 -0.90 2.41 90.75
N PRO A 105 -1.54 1.62 91.63
CA PRO A 105 -0.83 0.69 92.51
C PRO A 105 -0.05 -0.40 91.75
N GLU A 106 1.26 -0.51 92.00
CA GLU A 106 2.11 -1.52 91.34
C GLU A 106 1.73 -2.96 91.68
N THR A 107 1.06 -3.20 92.82
CA THR A 107 0.57 -4.54 93.23
C THR A 107 -0.51 -5.09 92.30
N GLU A 108 -1.27 -4.23 91.61
CA GLU A 108 -2.38 -4.63 90.73
C GLU A 108 -1.97 -4.71 89.25
N LYS A 109 -0.80 -4.15 88.91
CA LYS A 109 -0.32 -3.98 87.54
C LYS A 109 -0.28 -5.29 86.75
N ALA A 110 0.28 -6.34 87.34
CA ALA A 110 0.46 -7.63 86.67
C ALA A 110 -0.88 -8.29 86.29
N GLY A 111 -1.91 -8.11 87.13
CA GLY A 111 -3.24 -8.65 86.89
C GLY A 111 -3.92 -7.99 85.69
N TYR A 112 -3.94 -6.64 85.67
CA TYR A 112 -4.54 -5.88 84.58
C TYR A 112 -3.75 -6.03 83.27
N LYS A 113 -2.42 -6.02 83.32
CA LYS A 113 -1.57 -6.22 82.14
C LYS A 113 -1.82 -7.58 81.50
N SER A 114 -1.92 -8.64 82.31
CA SER A 114 -2.17 -9.99 81.79
C SER A 114 -3.58 -10.16 81.24
N SER A 115 -4.61 -9.60 81.89
CA SER A 115 -5.99 -9.74 81.45
C SER A 115 -6.28 -8.96 80.16
N SER A 116 -5.77 -7.73 80.06
CA SER A 116 -5.93 -6.89 78.87
C SER A 116 -5.15 -7.45 77.68
N PHE A 117 -3.93 -7.93 77.91
CA PHE A 117 -3.10 -8.56 76.88
C PHE A 117 -3.72 -9.86 76.33
N LYS A 118 -4.26 -10.73 77.19
CA LYS A 118 -4.95 -11.96 76.74
C LYS A 118 -6.15 -11.66 75.84
N LEU A 119 -6.89 -10.60 76.14
CA LEU A 119 -8.02 -10.19 75.31
C LEU A 119 -7.56 -9.61 73.97
N LEU A 120 -6.47 -8.85 73.96
CA LEU A 120 -5.83 -8.34 72.75
C LEU A 120 -5.33 -9.49 71.85
N GLU A 121 -4.66 -10.48 72.44
CA GLU A 121 -4.18 -11.70 71.75
C GLU A 121 -5.35 -12.48 71.12
N ALA A 122 -6.47 -12.62 71.83
CA ALA A 122 -7.66 -13.28 71.31
C ALA A 122 -8.26 -12.55 70.09
N ILE A 123 -8.26 -11.22 70.09
CA ILE A 123 -8.70 -10.40 68.95
C ILE A 123 -7.77 -10.60 67.75
N TYR A 124 -6.46 -10.53 67.95
CA TYR A 124 -5.48 -10.71 66.87
C TYR A 124 -5.44 -12.13 66.32
N THR A 125 -5.73 -13.14 67.16
CA THR A 125 -5.86 -14.54 66.76
C THR A 125 -7.06 -14.76 65.83
N ARG A 126 -8.18 -14.06 66.08
CA ARG A 126 -9.33 -14.06 65.17
C ARG A 126 -9.08 -13.21 63.92
N GLY A 127 -8.28 -12.16 64.06
CA GLY A 127 -7.80 -11.31 62.97
C GLY A 127 -8.62 -10.04 62.79
N ILE A 128 -7.94 -8.96 62.42
CA ILE A 128 -8.48 -7.64 62.13
C ILE A 128 -8.23 -7.31 60.66
N ILE A 129 -9.30 -7.15 59.89
CA ILE A 129 -9.26 -6.90 58.44
C ILE A 129 -9.22 -5.41 58.09
N ALA A 130 -8.36 -5.07 57.12
CA ALA A 130 -8.41 -3.80 56.42
C ALA A 130 -9.47 -3.86 55.31
N MET A 131 -10.61 -3.19 55.55
CA MET A 131 -11.73 -3.18 54.60
C MET A 131 -11.34 -2.51 53.27
N ASN A 132 -11.78 -3.10 52.15
CA ASN A 132 -11.56 -2.55 50.82
C ASN A 132 -12.90 -2.27 50.13
N ALA A 133 -13.18 -0.98 49.87
CA ALA A 133 -14.43 -0.52 49.28
C ALA A 133 -14.72 -1.13 47.89
N LYS A 134 -13.69 -1.48 47.11
CA LYS A 134 -13.82 -2.10 45.78
C LYS A 134 -14.51 -3.45 45.82
N HIS A 135 -14.30 -4.22 46.89
CA HIS A 135 -14.84 -5.57 47.05
C HIS A 135 -16.16 -5.61 47.81
N GLN A 136 -16.47 -4.55 48.56
CA GLN A 136 -17.70 -4.43 49.31
C GLN A 136 -18.94 -4.30 48.43
N LYS A 137 -18.84 -3.64 47.26
CA LYS A 137 -19.91 -3.51 46.25
C LYS A 137 -21.31 -3.19 46.81
N GLY A 138 -21.39 -2.40 47.89
CA GLY A 138 -22.63 -2.03 48.56
C GLY A 138 -23.19 -3.03 49.59
N ASN A 139 -22.59 -4.22 49.74
CA ASN A 139 -22.96 -5.20 50.76
C ASN A 139 -22.35 -4.87 52.13
N LYS A 140 -22.99 -5.33 53.22
CA LYS A 140 -22.45 -5.16 54.58
C LYS A 140 -21.20 -6.02 54.81
N TYR A 141 -21.18 -7.22 54.24
CA TYR A 141 -20.06 -8.17 54.31
C TYR A 141 -19.73 -8.73 52.93
N TYR A 142 -18.50 -9.21 52.73
CA TYR A 142 -18.09 -9.91 51.51
C TYR A 142 -17.14 -11.06 51.84
N ASP A 143 -17.09 -12.04 50.94
CA ASP A 143 -16.21 -13.20 51.08
C ASP A 143 -14.82 -12.91 50.52
N PHE A 144 -13.80 -13.45 51.17
CA PHE A 144 -12.41 -13.30 50.78
C PHE A 144 -11.63 -14.58 51.07
N ALA A 145 -10.51 -14.75 50.36
CA ALA A 145 -9.61 -15.86 50.56
C ALA A 145 -8.44 -15.41 51.45
N LEU A 146 -8.38 -15.92 52.69
CA LEU A 146 -7.26 -15.69 53.59
C LEU A 146 -6.13 -16.69 53.30
N MET A 147 -5.00 -16.16 52.87
CA MET A 147 -3.79 -16.93 52.61
C MET A 147 -2.90 -16.96 53.85
N THR A 148 -2.70 -18.15 54.44
CA THR A 148 -1.79 -18.37 55.57
C THR A 148 -0.86 -19.53 55.24
N ASN A 149 0.46 -19.32 55.25
CA ASN A 149 1.46 -20.37 54.94
C ASN A 149 1.15 -21.15 53.64
N ASN A 150 0.78 -20.43 52.57
CA ASN A 150 0.36 -20.99 51.26
C ASN A 150 -0.92 -21.85 51.26
N ILE A 151 -1.69 -21.84 52.34
CA ILE A 151 -3.01 -22.47 52.41
C ILE A 151 -4.07 -21.37 52.35
N SER A 152 -4.97 -21.47 51.39
CA SER A 152 -6.11 -20.56 51.25
C SER A 152 -7.30 -21.08 52.04
N ARG A 153 -7.94 -20.22 52.83
CA ARG A 153 -9.23 -20.47 53.49
C ARG A 153 -10.21 -19.39 53.10
N ASN A 154 -11.42 -19.78 52.71
CA ASN A 154 -12.49 -18.83 52.40
C ASN A 154 -13.15 -18.38 53.71
N LEU A 155 -13.20 -17.08 53.93
CA LEU A 155 -13.80 -16.45 55.10
C LEU A 155 -14.70 -15.30 54.64
N SER A 156 -15.63 -14.90 55.47
CA SER A 156 -16.43 -13.70 55.28
C SER A 156 -15.94 -12.59 56.20
N THR A 157 -16.11 -11.33 55.80
CA THR A 157 -15.72 -10.19 56.67
C THR A 157 -16.51 -10.11 57.98
N GLN A 158 -17.57 -10.91 58.16
CA GLN A 158 -18.27 -11.10 59.44
C GLN A 158 -17.51 -12.05 60.40
N ASP A 159 -16.63 -12.90 59.88
CA ASP A 159 -15.91 -13.91 60.67
C ASP A 159 -14.68 -13.34 61.37
N VAL A 160 -14.21 -12.18 60.91
CA VAL A 160 -13.06 -11.41 61.41
C VAL A 160 -13.51 -10.06 61.96
N PHE A 161 -12.65 -9.40 62.73
CA PHE A 161 -12.95 -8.06 63.22
C PHE A 161 -12.56 -6.99 62.21
N THR A 162 -13.31 -5.90 62.13
CA THR A 162 -12.77 -4.59 61.74
C THR A 162 -12.18 -3.90 62.96
N VAL A 163 -11.34 -2.86 62.76
CA VAL A 163 -10.78 -2.05 63.87
C VAL A 163 -11.88 -1.60 64.83
N GLN A 164 -12.99 -1.07 64.30
CA GLN A 164 -14.13 -0.64 65.09
C GLN A 164 -14.79 -1.80 65.88
N SER A 165 -15.10 -2.92 65.22
CA SER A 165 -15.73 -4.06 65.90
C SER A 165 -14.81 -4.74 66.91
N ALA A 166 -13.49 -4.64 66.72
CA ALA A 166 -12.51 -5.14 67.67
C ALA A 166 -12.49 -4.28 68.94
N LEU A 167 -12.57 -2.95 68.80
CA LEU A 167 -12.68 -2.03 69.93
C LEU A 167 -13.98 -2.23 70.71
N GLU A 168 -15.11 -2.34 70.01
CA GLU A 168 -16.41 -2.66 70.62
C GLU A 168 -16.39 -3.99 71.35
N TYR A 169 -15.74 -5.01 70.76
CA TYR A 169 -15.55 -6.31 71.39
C TYR A 169 -14.65 -6.21 72.63
N PHE A 170 -13.56 -5.45 72.56
CA PHE A 170 -12.65 -5.25 73.68
C PHE A 170 -13.36 -4.57 74.85
N ASP A 171 -14.07 -3.45 74.62
CA ASP A 171 -14.78 -2.72 75.67
C ASP A 171 -15.85 -3.56 76.37
N LYS A 172 -16.61 -4.32 75.58
CA LYS A 172 -17.69 -5.17 76.11
C LYS A 172 -17.18 -6.33 76.97
N ASN A 173 -16.03 -6.92 76.61
CA ASN A 173 -15.50 -8.10 77.29
C ASN A 173 -14.44 -7.78 78.35
N TYR A 174 -13.93 -6.55 78.38
CA TYR A 174 -12.98 -6.09 79.40
C TYR A 174 -13.71 -5.48 80.60
N ASN A 175 -13.73 -6.22 81.71
CA ASN A 175 -14.35 -5.79 82.97
C ASN A 175 -13.27 -5.41 83.99
N SER A 176 -13.34 -4.18 84.50
CA SER A 176 -12.47 -3.67 85.57
C SER A 176 -13.31 -2.93 86.60
N ILE A 177 -13.03 -3.17 87.89
CA ILE A 177 -13.69 -2.50 89.03
C ILE A 177 -13.24 -1.02 89.09
N ASN A 178 -12.00 -0.74 88.66
CA ASN A 178 -11.46 0.61 88.59
C ASN A 178 -11.72 1.23 87.20
N LEU A 179 -12.63 2.21 87.16
CA LEU A 179 -13.04 2.88 85.92
C LEU A 179 -11.89 3.65 85.25
N LYS A 180 -10.98 4.25 86.03
CA LYS A 180 -9.82 4.98 85.47
C LYS A 180 -8.82 4.04 84.81
N VAL A 181 -8.64 2.85 85.38
CA VAL A 181 -7.81 1.79 84.78
C VAL A 181 -8.48 1.24 83.52
N LYS A 182 -9.81 1.08 83.53
CA LYS A 182 -10.56 0.67 82.33
C LYS A 182 -10.36 1.66 81.18
N GLU A 183 -10.57 2.94 81.44
CA GLU A 183 -10.45 4.01 80.45
C GLU A 183 -9.03 4.12 79.87
N MET A 184 -7.99 4.06 80.72
CA MET A 184 -6.60 4.05 80.27
C MET A 184 -6.28 2.86 79.36
N ILE A 185 -6.81 1.67 79.67
CA ILE A 185 -6.58 0.47 78.87
C ILE A 185 -7.35 0.52 77.55
N LEU A 186 -8.58 1.05 77.53
CA LEU A 186 -9.34 1.24 76.30
C LEU A 186 -8.63 2.21 75.35
N ASN A 187 -8.18 3.36 75.85
CA ASN A 187 -7.42 4.32 75.05
C ASN A 187 -6.12 3.69 74.53
N LEU A 188 -5.43 2.90 75.35
CA LEU A 188 -4.21 2.19 74.92
C LEU A 188 -4.49 1.17 73.81
N VAL A 189 -5.61 0.44 73.88
CA VAL A 189 -6.00 -0.48 72.81
C VAL A 189 -6.37 0.30 71.56
N GLU A 190 -7.15 1.38 71.68
CA GLU A 190 -7.52 2.26 70.55
C GLU A 190 -6.30 2.81 69.81
N ASP A 191 -5.27 3.25 70.54
CA ASP A 191 -4.03 3.82 69.99
C ASP A 191 -3.20 2.79 69.19
N HIS A 192 -3.32 1.49 69.50
CA HIS A 192 -2.47 0.44 68.92
C HIS A 192 -3.19 -0.53 67.98
N LEU A 193 -4.52 -0.54 67.95
CA LEU A 193 -5.29 -1.52 67.20
C LEU A 193 -5.17 -1.26 65.69
N THR A 194 -4.33 -2.05 65.04
CA THR A 194 -4.08 -1.99 63.59
C THR A 194 -4.48 -3.30 62.90
N PRO A 195 -4.94 -3.25 61.63
CA PRO A 195 -5.27 -4.46 60.88
C PRO A 195 -4.05 -5.36 60.63
N ASN A 196 -4.20 -6.66 60.89
CA ASN A 196 -3.21 -7.68 60.55
C ASN A 196 -3.60 -8.50 59.30
N ILE A 197 -4.83 -8.36 58.80
CA ILE A 197 -5.30 -8.98 57.56
C ILE A 197 -5.40 -7.90 56.47
N THR A 198 -4.51 -7.94 55.49
CA THR A 198 -4.39 -6.92 54.43
C THR A 198 -4.58 -7.52 53.03
N PHE A 199 -5.15 -6.73 52.13
CA PHE A 199 -5.42 -7.13 50.76
C PHE A 199 -4.12 -7.27 49.95
N ASP A 200 -3.93 -8.38 49.26
CA ASP A 200 -2.81 -8.61 48.35
C ASP A 200 -3.29 -8.51 46.89
N GLU A 201 -3.11 -7.33 46.30
CA GLU A 201 -3.48 -7.07 44.91
C GLU A 201 -2.70 -7.95 43.94
N LYS A 202 -1.40 -8.16 44.18
CA LYS A 202 -0.54 -8.92 43.27
C LYS A 202 -0.98 -10.38 43.19
N LEU A 203 -1.24 -11.03 44.32
CA LEU A 203 -1.73 -12.40 44.35
C LEU A 203 -3.14 -12.51 43.76
N THR A 204 -4.01 -11.55 44.06
CA THR A 204 -5.36 -11.54 43.48
C THR A 204 -5.31 -11.47 41.95
N THR A 205 -4.45 -10.62 41.38
CA THR A 205 -4.25 -10.54 39.93
C THR A 205 -3.64 -11.82 39.36
N ILE A 206 -2.69 -12.46 40.05
CA ILE A 206 -2.12 -13.74 39.63
C ILE A 206 -3.21 -14.81 39.55
N VAL A 207 -4.07 -14.92 40.55
CA VAL A 207 -5.17 -15.88 40.55
C VAL A 207 -6.20 -15.57 39.46
N GLN A 208 -6.55 -14.29 39.26
CA GLN A 208 -7.44 -13.89 38.15
C GLN A 208 -6.88 -14.29 36.78
N ASN A 209 -5.59 -14.04 36.53
CA ASN A 209 -4.93 -14.40 35.28
C ASN A 209 -4.88 -15.92 35.07
N ASN A 210 -4.59 -16.69 36.13
CA ASN A 210 -4.58 -18.16 36.08
C ASN A 210 -5.98 -18.74 35.85
N THR A 211 -7.01 -18.13 36.44
CA THR A 211 -8.41 -18.51 36.20
C THR A 211 -8.78 -18.27 34.73
N VAL A 212 -8.42 -17.12 34.15
CA VAL A 212 -8.72 -16.82 32.74
C VAL A 212 -7.95 -17.73 31.78
N SER A 213 -6.69 -18.07 32.08
CA SER A 213 -5.85 -18.90 31.21
C SER A 213 -6.23 -20.39 31.24
N SER A 214 -6.87 -20.85 32.31
CA SER A 214 -7.34 -22.24 32.45
C SER A 214 -8.74 -22.50 31.85
N LEU A 215 -9.41 -21.45 31.37
CA LEU A 215 -10.71 -21.62 30.70
C LEU A 215 -10.57 -22.37 29.37
N SER A 216 -11.39 -23.42 29.22
CA SER A 216 -11.46 -24.15 27.96
C SER A 216 -12.08 -23.30 26.86
N THR A 217 -11.40 -23.22 25.72
CA THR A 217 -11.88 -22.59 24.48
C THR A 217 -12.82 -23.51 23.67
N THR A 218 -13.11 -24.71 24.18
CA THR A 218 -13.90 -25.74 23.50
C THR A 218 -15.08 -26.20 24.35
N ARG A 219 -16.19 -26.61 23.74
CA ARG A 219 -17.41 -27.05 24.45
C ARG A 219 -17.80 -28.52 24.24
N GLY A 220 -16.97 -29.28 23.52
CA GLY A 220 -17.24 -30.67 23.17
C GLY A 220 -16.33 -31.16 22.05
N MET A 221 -16.60 -32.35 21.51
CA MET A 221 -15.83 -32.96 20.43
C MET A 221 -16.77 -33.72 19.49
N VAL A 222 -16.54 -33.56 18.18
CA VAL A 222 -17.14 -34.40 17.15
C VAL A 222 -16.20 -35.59 16.92
N GLN A 223 -16.74 -36.81 16.92
CA GLN A 223 -15.95 -38.02 16.77
C GLN A 223 -15.72 -38.40 15.30
N LYS A 224 -14.63 -39.14 15.04
CA LYS A 224 -14.41 -39.77 13.74
C LYS A 224 -15.59 -40.67 13.36
N GLY A 225 -16.16 -40.46 12.18
CA GLY A 225 -17.32 -41.18 11.67
C GLY A 225 -18.67 -40.56 12.06
N GLU A 226 -18.69 -39.48 12.83
CA GLU A 226 -19.91 -38.75 13.18
C GLU A 226 -20.40 -37.90 11.99
N LEU A 227 -21.71 -37.90 11.76
CA LEU A 227 -22.35 -37.05 10.75
C LEU A 227 -22.38 -35.59 11.25
N ILE A 228 -21.70 -34.69 10.53
CA ILE A 228 -21.69 -33.26 10.81
C ILE A 228 -22.98 -32.61 10.28
N ILE A 229 -23.33 -32.90 9.02
CA ILE A 229 -24.56 -32.41 8.38
C ILE A 229 -25.00 -33.34 7.25
N ALA A 230 -26.31 -33.62 7.19
CA ALA A 230 -26.93 -34.34 6.09
C ALA A 230 -27.24 -33.40 4.90
N LYS A 231 -27.30 -33.96 3.69
CA LYS A 231 -27.80 -33.25 2.52
C LYS A 231 -29.23 -32.75 2.76
N ASP A 232 -29.50 -31.55 2.27
CA ASP A 232 -30.79 -30.87 2.31
C ASP A 232 -31.24 -30.42 3.72
N ASN A 233 -30.36 -30.51 4.72
CA ASN A 233 -30.58 -29.92 6.04
C ASN A 233 -30.11 -28.46 6.12
N VAL A 234 -30.75 -27.67 6.98
CA VAL A 234 -30.37 -26.28 7.26
C VAL A 234 -29.13 -26.24 8.17
N VAL A 235 -28.19 -25.36 7.86
CA VAL A 235 -27.02 -25.05 8.69
C VAL A 235 -27.48 -24.15 9.83
N ASP A 236 -27.91 -24.76 10.94
CA ASP A 236 -28.24 -24.06 12.18
C ASP A 236 -26.98 -23.56 12.92
N ASP A 237 -27.17 -22.89 14.06
CA ASP A 237 -26.08 -22.36 14.89
C ASP A 237 -25.08 -23.42 15.37
N GLU A 238 -25.56 -24.61 15.71
CA GLU A 238 -24.70 -25.67 16.22
C GLU A 238 -23.88 -26.28 15.09
N ILE A 239 -24.53 -26.58 13.97
CA ILE A 239 -23.90 -27.14 12.79
C ILE A 239 -22.92 -26.14 12.19
N TYR A 240 -23.26 -24.86 12.13
CA TYR A 240 -22.35 -23.81 11.68
C TYR A 240 -21.06 -23.80 12.51
N GLN A 241 -21.18 -23.87 13.84
CA GLN A 241 -20.01 -23.91 14.72
C GLN A 241 -19.20 -25.21 14.58
N LYS A 242 -19.87 -26.35 14.36
CA LYS A 242 -19.22 -27.63 14.03
C LYS A 242 -18.48 -27.55 12.70
N LEU A 243 -19.07 -26.96 11.66
CA LEU A 243 -18.45 -26.78 10.34
C LEU A 243 -17.26 -25.82 10.39
N LEU A 244 -17.35 -24.73 11.14
CA LEU A 244 -16.23 -23.82 11.39
C LEU A 244 -15.08 -24.53 12.12
N SER A 245 -15.39 -25.24 13.20
CA SER A 245 -14.40 -26.00 13.97
C SER A 245 -13.78 -27.12 13.13
N PHE A 246 -14.59 -27.77 12.28
CA PHE A 246 -14.13 -28.80 11.36
C PHE A 246 -13.20 -28.22 10.29
N LYS A 247 -13.55 -27.07 9.72
CA LYS A 247 -12.71 -26.35 8.75
C LYS A 247 -11.34 -26.02 9.34
N GLU A 248 -11.31 -25.45 10.55
CA GLU A 248 -10.05 -25.10 11.24
C GLU A 248 -9.22 -26.35 11.55
N ALA A 249 -9.84 -27.42 12.07
CA ALA A 249 -9.16 -28.68 12.34
C ALA A 249 -8.66 -29.38 11.07
N TYR A 250 -9.44 -29.33 9.99
CA TYR A 250 -9.07 -29.87 8.68
C TYR A 250 -7.86 -29.14 8.11
N GLU A 251 -7.86 -27.81 8.17
CA GLU A 251 -6.75 -26.96 7.72
C GLU A 251 -5.49 -27.18 8.57
N ALA A 252 -5.62 -27.40 9.88
CA ALA A 252 -4.51 -27.72 10.78
C ALA A 252 -3.90 -29.13 10.55
N GLN A 253 -4.71 -30.12 10.15
CA GLN A 253 -4.28 -31.51 9.93
C GLN A 253 -3.85 -31.83 8.48
N THR A 254 -3.73 -30.80 7.64
CA THR A 254 -3.48 -30.90 6.18
C THR A 254 -2.23 -31.66 5.75
N LYS A 255 -1.26 -31.92 6.63
CA LYS A 255 -0.12 -32.80 6.29
C LYS A 255 -0.54 -34.24 5.97
N THR A 256 -1.75 -34.65 6.35
CA THR A 256 -2.19 -36.05 6.34
C THR A 256 -3.20 -36.39 5.24
N ILE A 257 -3.81 -35.39 4.58
CA ILE A 257 -5.06 -35.58 3.81
C ILE A 257 -4.90 -35.43 2.27
N GLY A 258 -3.69 -35.24 1.73
CA GLY A 258 -3.50 -35.23 0.27
C GLY A 258 -2.07 -35.17 -0.24
N ASP A 259 -1.85 -35.51 -1.51
CA ASP A 259 -0.54 -35.41 -2.15
C ASP A 259 -0.20 -33.97 -2.54
N SER A 260 0.70 -33.37 -1.78
CA SER A 260 1.23 -32.01 -2.03
C SER A 260 1.81 -31.80 -3.45
N LYS A 261 2.28 -32.87 -4.13
CA LYS A 261 2.77 -32.78 -5.50
C LYS A 261 1.64 -32.56 -6.51
N LEU A 262 0.49 -33.22 -6.32
CA LEU A 262 -0.69 -33.02 -7.16
C LEU A 262 -1.30 -31.63 -6.94
N VAL A 263 -1.32 -31.14 -5.70
CA VAL A 263 -1.74 -29.76 -5.41
C VAL A 263 -0.84 -28.76 -6.12
N TYR A 264 0.48 -28.94 -6.04
CA TYR A 264 1.44 -28.08 -6.75
C TYR A 264 1.27 -28.13 -8.28
N PHE A 265 1.03 -29.30 -8.85
CA PHE A 265 0.74 -29.43 -10.28
C PHE A 265 -0.55 -28.70 -10.68
N GLY A 266 -1.62 -28.81 -9.87
CA GLY A 266 -2.86 -28.05 -10.06
C GLY A 266 -2.65 -26.54 -10.02
N GLN A 267 -1.77 -26.05 -9.13
CA GLN A 267 -1.40 -24.64 -9.06
C GLN A 267 -0.68 -24.18 -10.34
N ILE A 268 0.25 -24.98 -10.87
CA ILE A 268 0.93 -24.69 -12.15
C ILE A 268 -0.07 -24.60 -13.29
N LEU A 269 -1.01 -25.54 -13.39
CA LEU A 269 -2.03 -25.52 -14.44
C LEU A 269 -2.91 -24.27 -14.36
N LEU A 270 -3.41 -23.93 -13.16
CA LEU A 270 -4.33 -22.83 -12.96
C LEU A 270 -3.66 -21.47 -13.18
N VAL A 271 -2.52 -21.23 -12.55
CA VAL A 271 -1.76 -19.98 -12.70
C VAL A 271 -1.24 -19.88 -14.14
N GLY A 272 -0.73 -20.97 -14.71
CA GLY A 272 -0.28 -21.04 -16.09
C GLY A 272 -1.38 -20.70 -17.09
N PHE A 273 -2.59 -21.21 -16.89
CA PHE A 273 -3.75 -20.89 -17.71
C PHE A 273 -4.11 -19.40 -17.65
N ILE A 274 -4.21 -18.83 -16.44
CA ILE A 274 -4.58 -17.41 -16.28
C ILE A 274 -3.52 -16.47 -16.86
N VAL A 275 -2.23 -16.75 -16.64
CA VAL A 275 -1.14 -15.96 -17.26
C VAL A 275 -1.14 -16.14 -18.79
N SER A 276 -1.50 -17.33 -19.30
CA SER A 276 -1.65 -17.54 -20.76
C SER A 276 -2.76 -16.68 -21.35
N LEU A 277 -3.89 -16.50 -20.64
CA LEU A 277 -4.97 -15.61 -21.07
C LEU A 277 -4.48 -14.16 -21.18
N LEU A 278 -3.66 -13.68 -20.22
CA LEU A 278 -3.03 -12.37 -20.32
C LEU A 278 -2.14 -12.25 -21.57
N MET A 279 -1.29 -13.25 -21.80
CA MET A 279 -0.39 -13.27 -22.96
C MET A 279 -1.17 -13.25 -24.28
N PHE A 280 -2.28 -13.97 -24.36
CA PHE A 280 -3.16 -13.98 -25.52
C PHE A 280 -3.87 -12.64 -25.73
N PHE A 281 -4.40 -12.05 -24.65
CA PHE A 281 -5.02 -10.72 -24.67
C PHE A 281 -4.03 -9.67 -25.19
N LEU A 282 -2.80 -9.65 -24.67
CA LEU A 282 -1.75 -8.72 -25.11
C LEU A 282 -1.41 -8.96 -26.59
N LYS A 283 -1.23 -10.21 -27.02
CA LYS A 283 -0.91 -10.53 -28.42
C LYS A 283 -2.00 -10.09 -29.41
N LEU A 284 -3.28 -10.19 -29.04
CA LEU A 284 -4.39 -9.84 -29.92
C LEU A 284 -4.70 -8.34 -29.91
N PHE A 285 -4.83 -7.76 -28.72
CA PHE A 285 -5.39 -6.42 -28.55
C PHE A 285 -4.34 -5.35 -28.25
N ARG A 286 -3.15 -5.72 -27.76
CA ARG A 286 -2.07 -4.80 -27.36
C ARG A 286 -0.69 -5.25 -27.81
N LYS A 287 -0.55 -5.32 -29.13
CA LYS A 287 0.68 -5.72 -29.82
C LYS A 287 1.86 -4.82 -29.47
N ASP A 288 1.60 -3.54 -29.21
CA ASP A 288 2.54 -2.54 -28.69
C ASP A 288 3.21 -3.04 -27.40
N ILE A 289 2.40 -3.42 -26.41
CA ILE A 289 2.87 -3.91 -25.11
C ILE A 289 3.48 -5.31 -25.23
N PHE A 290 2.87 -6.18 -26.03
CA PHE A 290 3.37 -7.54 -26.24
C PHE A 290 4.74 -7.56 -26.94
N ALA A 291 5.07 -6.54 -27.74
CA ALA A 291 6.35 -6.40 -28.42
C ALA A 291 7.46 -5.88 -27.51
N ASP A 292 7.14 -5.04 -26.51
CA ASP A 292 8.13 -4.49 -25.56
C ASP A 292 8.31 -5.42 -24.34
N ASN A 293 9.45 -6.10 -24.28
CA ASN A 293 9.79 -7.00 -23.17
C ASN A 293 9.86 -6.28 -21.81
N ARG A 294 10.18 -4.97 -21.76
CA ARG A 294 10.22 -4.20 -20.51
C ARG A 294 8.81 -4.00 -19.97
N GLN A 295 7.89 -3.55 -20.81
CA GLN A 295 6.50 -3.37 -20.43
C GLN A 295 5.87 -4.70 -20.00
N LEU A 296 6.10 -5.77 -20.76
CA LEU A 296 5.64 -7.10 -20.38
C LEU A 296 6.23 -7.57 -19.04
N SER A 297 7.52 -7.32 -18.81
CA SER A 297 8.18 -7.68 -17.53
C SER A 297 7.57 -6.95 -16.34
N LEU A 298 7.21 -5.67 -16.50
CA LEU A 298 6.51 -4.91 -15.48
C LEU A 298 5.15 -5.54 -15.15
N LEU A 299 4.34 -5.90 -16.16
CA LEU A 299 3.03 -6.53 -15.92
C LEU A 299 3.16 -7.84 -15.14
N LEU A 300 4.09 -8.70 -15.55
CA LEU A 300 4.36 -9.97 -14.86
C LEU A 300 4.91 -9.74 -13.45
N LEU A 301 5.77 -8.73 -13.25
CA LEU A 301 6.29 -8.36 -11.94
C LEU A 301 5.18 -7.90 -10.99
N VAL A 302 4.26 -7.05 -11.45
CA VAL A 302 3.12 -6.58 -10.63
C VAL A 302 2.23 -7.75 -10.20
N ILE A 303 1.89 -8.65 -11.12
CA ILE A 303 1.09 -9.86 -10.81
C ILE A 303 1.82 -10.75 -9.81
N THR A 304 3.09 -11.06 -10.09
CA THR A 304 3.91 -11.94 -9.26
C THR A 304 4.05 -11.37 -7.85
N THR A 305 4.42 -10.09 -7.74
CA THR A 305 4.59 -9.40 -6.45
C THR A 305 3.30 -9.43 -5.64
N MET A 306 2.15 -9.19 -6.28
CA MET A 306 0.88 -9.16 -5.55
C MET A 306 0.48 -10.53 -5.00
N LEU A 307 0.69 -11.59 -5.78
CA LEU A 307 0.42 -12.95 -5.34
C LEU A 307 1.43 -13.45 -4.30
N LEU A 308 2.67 -12.95 -4.35
CA LEU A 308 3.65 -13.17 -3.28
C LEU A 308 3.24 -12.46 -1.98
N CYS A 309 2.76 -11.22 -2.05
CA CYS A 309 2.20 -10.51 -0.88
C CYS A 309 1.04 -11.29 -0.25
N LEU A 310 0.11 -11.80 -1.07
CA LEU A 310 -0.97 -12.67 -0.60
C LEU A 310 -0.43 -13.93 0.08
N THR A 311 0.53 -14.59 -0.56
CA THR A 311 1.13 -15.80 -0.01
C THR A 311 1.80 -15.56 1.34
N TRP A 312 2.54 -14.45 1.47
CA TRP A 312 3.19 -14.07 2.71
C TRP A 312 2.16 -13.73 3.79
N ALA A 313 1.09 -13.00 3.45
CA ALA A 313 0.00 -12.73 4.37
C ALA A 313 -0.63 -14.02 4.93
N ILE A 314 -0.83 -15.03 4.08
CA ILE A 314 -1.31 -16.36 4.50
C ILE A 314 -0.28 -17.04 5.40
N LYS A 315 1.01 -17.06 5.03
CA LYS A 315 2.06 -17.72 5.84
C LYS A 315 2.28 -17.07 7.20
N LEU A 316 2.08 -15.76 7.29
CA LEU A 316 2.17 -15.00 8.54
C LEU A 316 0.89 -15.10 9.38
N ASN A 317 -0.14 -15.81 8.91
CA ASN A 317 -1.46 -15.92 9.55
C ASN A 317 -2.03 -14.55 9.93
N LEU A 318 -2.02 -13.59 8.99
CA LEU A 318 -2.63 -12.28 9.24
C LEU A 318 -4.10 -12.45 9.62
N PRO A 319 -4.63 -11.68 10.61
CA PRO A 319 -6.01 -11.80 11.07
C PRO A 319 -7.05 -11.61 9.96
N SER A 320 -6.71 -10.81 8.94
CA SER A 320 -7.56 -10.57 7.78
C SER A 320 -6.72 -10.37 6.52
N ILE A 321 -7.06 -11.09 5.45
CA ILE A 321 -6.45 -10.89 4.14
C ILE A 321 -6.82 -9.55 3.50
N TYR A 322 -7.84 -8.86 4.00
CA TYR A 322 -8.29 -7.56 3.51
C TYR A 322 -7.33 -6.41 3.84
N TYR A 323 -6.28 -6.63 4.66
CA TYR A 323 -5.18 -5.66 4.81
C TYR A 323 -4.38 -5.47 3.51
N ILE A 324 -4.41 -6.43 2.58
CA ILE A 324 -3.64 -6.38 1.34
C ILE A 324 -4.23 -5.33 0.37
N PRO A 325 -3.42 -4.43 -0.19
CA PRO A 325 -3.88 -3.34 -1.06
C PRO A 325 -4.14 -3.80 -2.50
N PHE A 326 -5.12 -4.69 -2.75
CA PHE A 326 -5.46 -5.19 -4.11
C PHE A 326 -5.78 -4.09 -5.12
N CYS A 327 -6.36 -2.97 -4.68
CA CYS A 327 -6.60 -1.81 -5.54
C CYS A 327 -5.32 -1.12 -6.04
N ILE A 328 -4.14 -1.38 -5.46
CA ILE A 328 -2.88 -0.80 -5.94
C ILE A 328 -2.54 -1.24 -7.37
N VAL A 329 -2.91 -2.48 -7.73
CA VAL A 329 -2.64 -3.07 -9.04
C VAL A 329 -3.34 -2.29 -10.16
N PRO A 330 -4.68 -2.11 -10.15
CA PRO A 330 -5.36 -1.36 -11.19
C PRO A 330 -4.94 0.11 -11.22
N ILE A 331 -4.61 0.72 -10.08
CA ILE A 331 -4.09 2.11 -10.02
C ILE A 331 -2.79 2.23 -10.82
N ILE A 332 -1.79 1.40 -10.51
CA ILE A 332 -0.48 1.43 -11.17
C ILE A 332 -0.64 1.18 -12.67
N ILE A 333 -1.39 0.15 -13.06
CA ILE A 333 -1.56 -0.20 -14.47
C ILE A 333 -2.35 0.86 -15.23
N ARG A 334 -3.39 1.47 -14.62
CA ARG A 334 -4.18 2.52 -15.25
C ARG A 334 -3.36 3.77 -15.59
N ILE A 335 -2.40 4.10 -14.75
CA ILE A 335 -1.56 5.31 -14.87
C ILE A 335 -0.40 5.09 -15.84
N LEU A 336 0.26 3.92 -15.77
CA LEU A 336 1.38 3.60 -16.65
C LEU A 336 0.93 3.18 -18.06
N PHE A 337 -0.30 2.69 -18.18
CA PHE A 337 -0.87 2.22 -19.44
C PHE A 337 -2.28 2.83 -19.63
N ASP A 338 -3.34 2.02 -19.53
CA ASP A 338 -4.69 2.42 -19.87
C ASP A 338 -5.75 1.61 -19.10
N THR A 339 -6.99 2.08 -19.20
CA THR A 339 -8.16 1.53 -18.53
C THR A 339 -8.43 0.06 -18.88
N ARG A 340 -8.28 -0.36 -20.14
CA ARG A 340 -8.63 -1.73 -20.56
C ARG A 340 -7.64 -2.71 -19.98
N LEU A 341 -6.35 -2.41 -20.09
CA LEU A 341 -5.32 -3.28 -19.52
C LEU A 341 -5.42 -3.37 -17.99
N ALA A 342 -5.69 -2.25 -17.31
CA ALA A 342 -5.86 -2.22 -15.86
C ALA A 342 -6.99 -3.13 -15.39
N LEU A 343 -8.14 -3.08 -16.07
CA LEU A 343 -9.30 -3.92 -15.76
C LEU A 343 -8.98 -5.41 -15.95
N TYR A 344 -8.43 -5.78 -17.10
CA TYR A 344 -8.09 -7.17 -17.40
C TYR A 344 -7.06 -7.73 -16.42
N LEU A 345 -5.98 -6.99 -16.15
CA LEU A 345 -4.93 -7.46 -15.25
C LEU A 345 -5.44 -7.59 -13.80
N HIS A 346 -6.22 -6.62 -13.32
CA HIS A 346 -6.83 -6.69 -11.98
C HIS A 346 -7.75 -7.91 -11.85
N LEU A 347 -8.63 -8.12 -12.82
CA LEU A 347 -9.55 -9.27 -12.82
C LEU A 347 -8.78 -10.60 -12.77
N LEU A 348 -7.71 -10.77 -13.54
CA LEU A 348 -6.90 -11.99 -13.52
C LEU A 348 -6.19 -12.19 -12.17
N VAL A 349 -5.66 -11.12 -11.55
CA VAL A 349 -5.05 -11.19 -10.22
C VAL A 349 -6.07 -11.62 -9.17
N ILE A 350 -7.28 -11.04 -9.18
CA ILE A 350 -8.34 -11.38 -8.23
C ILE A 350 -8.85 -12.81 -8.44
N LEU A 351 -8.98 -13.27 -9.68
CA LEU A 351 -9.34 -14.67 -9.97
C LEU A 351 -8.31 -15.65 -9.41
N ILE A 352 -7.00 -15.40 -9.60
CA ILE A 352 -5.97 -16.27 -9.00
C ILE A 352 -6.06 -16.21 -7.48
N ALA A 353 -6.12 -15.01 -6.90
CA ALA A 353 -6.17 -14.81 -5.46
C ALA A 353 -7.38 -15.49 -4.80
N GLY A 354 -8.55 -15.47 -5.45
CA GLY A 354 -9.79 -16.08 -4.96
C GLY A 354 -9.66 -17.58 -4.65
N PHE A 355 -8.85 -18.34 -5.42
CA PHE A 355 -8.59 -19.76 -5.12
C PHE A 355 -7.81 -19.98 -3.81
N PHE A 356 -7.13 -18.94 -3.30
CA PHE A 356 -6.26 -19.02 -2.12
C PHE A 356 -6.76 -18.17 -0.95
N VAL A 357 -8.01 -17.72 -0.98
CA VAL A 357 -8.60 -16.88 0.08
C VAL A 357 -9.85 -17.56 0.66
N PRO A 358 -10.10 -17.50 1.98
CA PRO A 358 -11.37 -17.95 2.56
C PRO A 358 -12.53 -17.05 2.12
N ASN A 359 -13.74 -17.61 1.98
CA ASN A 359 -14.94 -16.91 1.50
C ASN A 359 -14.68 -16.23 0.14
N SER A 360 -14.30 -17.06 -0.83
CA SER A 360 -13.72 -16.62 -2.11
C SER A 360 -14.66 -15.68 -2.88
N PHE A 361 -15.96 -15.96 -2.86
CA PHE A 361 -16.98 -15.13 -3.52
C PHE A 361 -17.02 -13.71 -2.99
N GLU A 362 -17.08 -13.53 -1.66
CA GLU A 362 -17.11 -12.20 -1.04
C GLU A 362 -15.84 -11.43 -1.32
N PHE A 363 -14.69 -12.09 -1.21
CA PHE A 363 -13.42 -11.50 -1.54
C PHE A 363 -13.41 -11.00 -2.99
N VAL A 364 -13.83 -11.84 -3.95
CA VAL A 364 -13.90 -11.46 -5.36
C VAL A 364 -14.86 -10.28 -5.55
N PHE A 365 -16.02 -10.29 -4.90
CA PHE A 365 -16.99 -9.19 -4.97
C PHE A 365 -16.39 -7.88 -4.46
N TYR A 366 -15.83 -7.88 -3.24
CA TYR A 366 -15.18 -6.70 -2.66
C TYR A 366 -14.10 -6.15 -3.57
N GLN A 367 -13.21 -7.01 -4.09
CA GLN A 367 -12.04 -6.57 -4.82
C GLN A 367 -12.34 -6.15 -6.27
N ILE A 368 -13.30 -6.78 -6.93
CA ILE A 368 -13.71 -6.38 -8.28
C ILE A 368 -14.42 -5.03 -8.24
N THR A 369 -15.40 -4.84 -7.35
CA THR A 369 -16.19 -3.59 -7.30
C THR A 369 -15.32 -2.39 -6.92
N SER A 370 -14.51 -2.52 -5.86
CA SER A 370 -13.58 -1.46 -5.43
C SER A 370 -12.45 -1.23 -6.45
N GLY A 371 -11.96 -2.28 -7.10
CA GLY A 371 -11.00 -2.16 -8.21
C GLY A 371 -11.55 -1.42 -9.41
N MET A 372 -12.80 -1.65 -9.79
CA MET A 372 -13.47 -0.89 -10.85
C MET A 372 -13.61 0.59 -10.46
N VAL A 373 -13.97 0.89 -9.22
CA VAL A 373 -14.02 2.26 -8.69
C VAL A 373 -12.64 2.91 -8.72
N ALA A 374 -11.57 2.18 -8.38
CA ALA A 374 -10.19 2.65 -8.49
C ALA A 374 -9.84 3.04 -9.95
N ILE A 375 -10.23 2.19 -10.91
CA ILE A 375 -9.97 2.44 -12.34
C ILE A 375 -10.74 3.67 -12.86
N TYR A 376 -12.02 3.79 -12.53
CA TYR A 376 -12.88 4.86 -13.06
C TYR A 376 -12.70 6.20 -12.35
N SER A 377 -12.27 6.20 -11.09
CA SER A 377 -11.96 7.45 -10.37
C SER A 377 -10.72 8.16 -10.92
N ILE A 378 -9.81 7.42 -11.57
CA ILE A 378 -8.58 7.97 -12.16
C ILE A 378 -8.81 8.28 -13.64
N ARG A 379 -9.35 9.48 -13.89
CA ARG A 379 -9.65 9.94 -15.25
C ARG A 379 -8.40 10.40 -16.00
N ASN A 380 -7.58 11.27 -15.41
CA ASN A 380 -6.28 11.76 -15.91
C ASN A 380 -5.49 12.34 -14.73
N LEU A 381 -4.45 11.64 -14.26
CA LEU A 381 -3.73 11.94 -13.01
C LEU A 381 -2.76 13.13 -13.15
N ILE A 382 -3.28 14.30 -13.51
CA ILE A 382 -2.50 15.54 -13.65
C ILE A 382 -2.11 16.09 -12.26
N LYS A 383 -2.84 15.72 -11.20
CA LYS A 383 -2.65 16.26 -9.85
C LYS A 383 -2.69 15.19 -8.76
N ARG A 384 -1.78 15.27 -7.79
CA ARG A 384 -1.66 14.35 -6.64
C ARG A 384 -2.95 14.22 -5.82
N GLU A 385 -3.72 15.30 -5.74
CA GLU A 385 -5.02 15.36 -5.05
C GLU A 385 -6.07 14.38 -5.62
N GLN A 386 -5.98 14.00 -6.89
CA GLN A 386 -6.89 13.00 -7.46
C GLN A 386 -6.67 11.59 -6.90
N LEU A 387 -5.45 11.27 -6.48
CA LEU A 387 -5.14 9.97 -5.89
C LEU A 387 -5.74 9.85 -4.48
N LEU A 388 -5.81 10.96 -3.73
CA LEU A 388 -6.52 11.03 -2.45
C LEU A 388 -8.04 10.91 -2.63
N LEU A 389 -8.61 11.56 -3.64
CA LEU A 389 -10.04 11.41 -3.97
C LEU A 389 -10.38 9.98 -4.40
N SER A 390 -9.50 9.35 -5.19
CA SER A 390 -9.65 7.94 -5.57
C SER A 390 -9.66 7.02 -4.35
N ALA A 391 -8.75 7.24 -3.39
CA ALA A 391 -8.72 6.49 -2.13
C ALA A 391 -10.03 6.63 -1.34
N LEU A 392 -10.63 7.83 -1.28
CA LEU A 392 -11.93 8.03 -0.66
C LEU A 392 -13.04 7.23 -1.36
N PHE A 393 -13.09 7.25 -2.70
CA PHE A 393 -14.09 6.48 -3.46
C PHE A 393 -13.91 4.97 -3.30
N ILE A 394 -12.68 4.47 -3.29
CA ILE A 394 -12.37 3.05 -3.03
C ILE A 394 -12.87 2.67 -1.63
N LEU A 395 -12.61 3.50 -0.62
CA LEU A 395 -13.08 3.27 0.74
C LEU A 395 -14.61 3.26 0.82
N SER A 396 -15.29 4.19 0.14
CA SER A 396 -16.75 4.19 0.04
C SER A 396 -17.29 2.92 -0.63
N ALA A 397 -16.62 2.43 -1.69
CA ALA A 397 -17.01 1.20 -2.37
C ALA A 397 -16.88 -0.02 -1.45
N TYR A 398 -15.78 -0.11 -0.67
CA TYR A 398 -15.64 -1.13 0.36
C TYR A 398 -16.71 -1.00 1.43
N PHE A 399 -17.00 0.22 1.90
CA PHE A 399 -18.01 0.45 2.94
C PHE A 399 -19.40 -0.01 2.49
N VAL A 400 -19.83 0.40 1.30
CA VAL A 400 -21.14 0.01 0.73
C VAL A 400 -21.20 -1.50 0.55
N SER A 401 -20.15 -2.11 0.00
CA SER A 401 -20.11 -3.57 -0.16
C SER A 401 -20.12 -4.29 1.19
N PHE A 402 -19.42 -3.76 2.20
CA PHE A 402 -19.29 -4.35 3.52
C PHE A 402 -20.62 -4.36 4.25
N VAL A 403 -21.28 -3.19 4.29
CA VAL A 403 -22.61 -3.06 4.87
C VAL A 403 -23.63 -3.89 4.11
N GLY A 404 -23.61 -3.88 2.77
CA GLY A 404 -24.54 -4.66 1.95
C GLY A 404 -24.45 -6.17 2.21
N ILE A 405 -23.23 -6.70 2.28
CA ILE A 405 -22.98 -8.11 2.59
C ILE A 405 -23.36 -8.44 4.05
N GLY A 406 -23.00 -7.58 5.01
CA GLY A 406 -23.39 -7.76 6.42
C GLY A 406 -24.91 -7.84 6.60
N LEU A 407 -25.65 -6.94 5.95
CA LEU A 407 -27.11 -6.95 5.97
C LEU A 407 -27.72 -8.18 5.29
N LEU A 408 -27.13 -8.66 4.19
CA LEU A 408 -27.58 -9.89 3.53
C LEU A 408 -27.42 -11.13 4.44
N ARG A 409 -26.38 -11.16 5.27
CA ARG A 409 -26.08 -12.29 6.17
C ARG A 409 -26.86 -12.26 7.47
N GLU A 410 -26.94 -11.10 8.10
CA GLU A 410 -27.39 -10.98 9.48
C GLU A 410 -28.81 -10.38 9.58
N GLY A 411 -29.30 -9.72 8.53
CA GLY A 411 -30.62 -9.10 8.50
C GLY A 411 -30.81 -7.94 9.49
N SER A 412 -29.75 -7.49 10.17
CA SER A 412 -29.77 -6.40 11.14
C SER A 412 -28.43 -5.65 11.17
N PHE A 413 -28.48 -4.34 11.40
CA PHE A 413 -27.27 -3.52 11.58
C PHE A 413 -26.55 -3.78 12.90
N ASP A 414 -27.28 -4.21 13.94
CA ASP A 414 -26.73 -4.40 15.28
C ASP A 414 -25.84 -5.64 15.40
N GLN A 415 -25.99 -6.58 14.47
CA GLN A 415 -25.21 -7.81 14.44
C GLN A 415 -23.87 -7.62 13.73
N ILE A 416 -23.70 -6.53 12.97
CA ILE A 416 -22.52 -6.33 12.10
C ILE A 416 -21.29 -6.06 12.95
N GLU A 417 -20.27 -6.91 12.79
CA GLU A 417 -18.98 -6.72 13.43
C GLU A 417 -18.15 -5.61 12.74
N TRP A 418 -18.41 -4.34 13.09
CA TRP A 418 -17.76 -3.17 12.51
C TRP A 418 -16.22 -3.18 12.57
N ILE A 419 -15.63 -3.90 13.52
CA ILE A 419 -14.18 -4.08 13.62
C ILE A 419 -13.59 -4.73 12.36
N ASN A 420 -14.37 -5.56 11.66
CA ASN A 420 -13.97 -6.24 10.42
C ASN A 420 -13.85 -5.27 9.22
N PHE A 421 -14.27 -4.00 9.37
CA PHE A 421 -14.07 -2.96 8.36
C PHE A 421 -12.67 -2.32 8.42
N VAL A 422 -12.00 -2.36 9.58
CA VAL A 422 -10.68 -1.72 9.78
C VAL A 422 -9.61 -2.17 8.77
N PRO A 423 -9.50 -3.45 8.37
CA PRO A 423 -8.55 -3.87 7.35
C PRO A 423 -8.67 -3.15 6.00
N PHE A 424 -9.89 -2.80 5.59
CA PHE A 424 -10.12 -2.07 4.34
C PHE A 424 -9.56 -0.63 4.41
N LEU A 425 -9.67 0.04 5.57
CA LEU A 425 -9.07 1.36 5.79
C LEU A 425 -7.54 1.30 5.58
N ILE A 426 -6.88 0.31 6.18
CA ILE A 426 -5.43 0.12 6.03
C ILE A 426 -5.07 -0.22 4.60
N SER A 427 -5.83 -1.08 3.93
CA SER A 427 -5.63 -1.45 2.52
C SER A 427 -5.71 -0.24 1.57
N VAL A 428 -6.66 0.67 1.81
CA VAL A 428 -6.78 1.93 1.06
C VAL A 428 -5.58 2.84 1.31
N LEU A 429 -5.15 2.98 2.57
CA LEU A 429 -3.96 3.77 2.90
C LEU A 429 -2.70 3.21 2.26
N LEU A 430 -2.51 1.88 2.27
CA LEU A 430 -1.40 1.21 1.61
C LEU A 430 -1.46 1.35 0.09
N SER A 431 -2.65 1.46 -0.50
CA SER A 431 -2.82 1.71 -1.94
C SER A 431 -2.27 3.08 -2.37
N LEU A 432 -2.12 4.03 -1.44
CA LEU A 432 -1.46 5.32 -1.71
C LEU A 432 0.03 5.18 -2.06
N LEU A 433 0.66 4.05 -1.68
CA LEU A 433 2.03 3.71 -2.09
C LEU A 433 2.16 3.52 -3.61
N ALA A 434 1.05 3.49 -4.36
CA ALA A 434 1.08 3.49 -5.81
C ALA A 434 1.90 4.66 -6.37
N TYR A 435 1.82 5.87 -5.78
CA TYR A 435 2.53 7.05 -6.31
C TYR A 435 4.06 6.88 -6.37
N PRO A 436 4.75 6.57 -5.26
CA PRO A 436 6.19 6.31 -5.32
C PRO A 436 6.55 5.07 -6.15
N LEU A 437 5.69 4.04 -6.19
CA LEU A 437 5.92 2.85 -7.02
C LEU A 437 5.84 3.14 -8.51
N ILE A 438 4.91 4.00 -8.95
CA ILE A 438 4.80 4.43 -10.34
C ILE A 438 6.09 5.10 -10.78
N TYR A 439 6.58 6.07 -9.99
CA TYR A 439 7.85 6.74 -10.27
C TYR A 439 9.04 5.75 -10.33
N ALA A 440 9.08 4.78 -9.39
CA ALA A 440 10.11 3.74 -9.41
C ALA A 440 10.02 2.86 -10.67
N PHE A 441 8.81 2.50 -11.10
CA PHE A 441 8.60 1.70 -12.31
C PHE A 441 8.88 2.46 -13.60
N GLU A 442 8.53 3.75 -13.70
CA GLU A 442 8.90 4.60 -14.84
C GLU A 442 10.42 4.61 -15.04
N ARG A 443 11.18 4.74 -13.94
CA ARG A 443 12.64 4.74 -13.97
C ARG A 443 13.24 3.37 -14.30
N MET A 444 12.75 2.32 -13.66
CA MET A 444 13.30 0.98 -13.83
C MET A 444 13.00 0.38 -15.21
N PHE A 445 11.83 0.69 -15.77
CA PHE A 445 11.38 0.14 -17.06
C PHE A 445 11.47 1.13 -18.23
N GLY A 446 11.80 2.40 -17.97
CA GLY A 446 11.92 3.44 -19.01
C GLY A 446 10.58 3.72 -19.71
N ILE A 447 9.48 3.65 -18.97
CA ILE A 447 8.13 3.93 -19.46
C ILE A 447 7.82 5.40 -19.19
N THR A 448 7.34 6.12 -20.19
CA THR A 448 6.81 7.48 -20.04
C THR A 448 5.31 7.46 -19.90
N SER A 449 4.80 7.76 -18.70
CA SER A 449 3.37 8.03 -18.53
C SER A 449 3.00 9.42 -19.08
N ASP A 450 1.72 9.61 -19.37
CA ASP A 450 1.19 10.92 -19.75
C ASP A 450 1.46 11.98 -18.67
N VAL A 451 1.50 11.58 -17.40
CA VAL A 451 1.79 12.48 -16.28
C VAL A 451 3.22 13.01 -16.38
N ALA A 452 4.19 12.13 -16.61
CA ALA A 452 5.58 12.51 -16.78
C ALA A 452 5.77 13.42 -18.00
N LEU A 453 5.09 13.13 -19.12
CA LEU A 453 5.17 13.96 -20.33
C LEU A 453 4.55 15.34 -20.12
N ILE A 454 3.40 15.44 -19.43
CA ILE A 454 2.80 16.74 -19.06
C ILE A 454 3.77 17.57 -18.23
N GLU A 455 4.43 16.96 -17.23
CA GLU A 455 5.42 17.65 -16.41
C GLU A 455 6.60 18.17 -17.25
N LEU A 456 7.06 17.39 -18.22
CA LEU A 456 8.12 17.79 -19.15
C LEU A 456 7.69 18.91 -20.11
N THR A 457 6.40 19.05 -20.42
CA THR A 457 5.88 20.16 -21.22
C THR A 457 5.73 21.48 -20.46
N ASN A 458 5.90 21.48 -19.14
CA ASN A 458 5.85 22.69 -18.34
C ASN A 458 7.10 23.55 -18.57
N THR A 459 6.96 24.64 -19.31
CA THR A 459 8.04 25.58 -19.66
C THR A 459 8.69 26.25 -18.45
N ASN A 460 8.07 26.19 -17.26
CA ASN A 460 8.65 26.70 -16.02
C ASN A 460 9.60 25.70 -15.33
N ASN A 461 9.78 24.50 -15.87
CA ASN A 461 10.74 23.57 -15.31
C ASN A 461 12.18 24.09 -15.45
N LYS A 462 13.10 23.54 -14.64
CA LYS A 462 14.46 24.07 -14.52
C LYS A 462 15.20 24.11 -15.86
N LEU A 463 15.07 23.06 -16.67
CA LEU A 463 15.85 22.91 -17.90
C LEU A 463 15.31 23.78 -19.05
N LEU A 464 13.99 23.87 -19.22
CA LEU A 464 13.38 24.76 -20.22
C LEU A 464 13.52 26.23 -19.84
N ARG A 465 13.52 26.57 -18.54
CA ARG A 465 13.87 27.93 -18.08
C ARG A 465 15.32 28.29 -18.40
N GLU A 466 16.24 27.33 -18.25
CA GLU A 466 17.63 27.53 -18.62
C GLU A 466 17.78 27.75 -20.14
N LEU A 467 17.05 26.98 -20.96
CA LEU A 467 16.99 27.19 -22.42
C LEU A 467 16.48 28.59 -22.77
N ALA A 468 15.34 28.99 -22.19
CA ALA A 468 14.75 30.30 -22.43
C ALA A 468 15.68 31.45 -22.03
N PHE A 469 16.50 31.26 -20.98
CA PHE A 469 17.44 32.29 -20.53
C PHE A 469 18.73 32.34 -21.37
N LYS A 470 19.32 31.19 -21.69
CA LYS A 470 20.62 31.12 -22.39
C LYS A 470 20.52 31.19 -23.92
N ALA A 471 19.45 30.65 -24.50
CA ALA A 471 19.21 30.59 -25.94
C ALA A 471 17.72 30.91 -26.26
N PRO A 472 17.28 32.16 -26.07
CA PRO A 472 15.87 32.55 -26.19
C PRO A 472 15.29 32.33 -27.60
N GLY A 473 16.10 32.50 -28.65
CA GLY A 473 15.69 32.27 -30.03
C GLY A 473 15.42 30.79 -30.31
N THR A 474 16.30 29.91 -29.82
CA THR A 474 16.11 28.45 -29.87
C THR A 474 14.89 28.02 -29.05
N PHE A 475 14.65 28.64 -27.89
CA PHE A 475 13.44 28.36 -27.09
C PHE A 475 12.16 28.70 -27.88
N GLN A 476 12.12 29.87 -28.53
CA GLN A 476 10.97 30.28 -29.34
C GLN A 476 10.78 29.39 -30.56
N HIS A 477 11.87 28.99 -31.21
CA HIS A 477 11.85 27.99 -32.28
C HIS A 477 11.26 26.65 -31.81
N SER A 478 11.75 26.13 -30.69
CA SER A 478 11.27 24.86 -30.12
C SER A 478 9.78 24.90 -29.79
N LEU A 479 9.24 26.05 -29.34
CA LEU A 479 7.80 26.24 -29.13
C LEU A 479 6.99 26.19 -30.44
N GLN A 480 7.48 26.81 -31.50
CA GLN A 480 6.81 26.81 -32.81
C GLN A 480 6.82 25.40 -33.43
N VAL A 481 7.97 24.72 -33.37
CA VAL A 481 8.10 23.32 -33.79
C VAL A 481 7.19 22.41 -32.98
N ALA A 482 7.11 22.60 -31.65
CA ALA A 482 6.21 21.82 -30.79
C ALA A 482 4.74 21.96 -31.22
N ASN A 483 4.28 23.19 -31.50
CA ASN A 483 2.91 23.43 -31.95
C ASN A 483 2.62 22.77 -33.32
N LEU A 484 3.53 22.90 -34.28
CA LEU A 484 3.40 22.30 -35.61
C LEU A 484 3.35 20.76 -35.52
N ALA A 485 4.34 20.19 -34.84
CA ALA A 485 4.50 18.74 -34.72
C ALA A 485 3.35 18.10 -33.93
N GLU A 486 2.91 18.73 -32.84
CA GLU A 486 1.77 18.28 -32.03
C GLU A 486 0.46 18.26 -32.84
N ALA A 487 0.19 19.31 -33.60
CA ALA A 487 -1.01 19.39 -34.44
C ALA A 487 -1.00 18.32 -35.55
N ALA A 488 0.15 18.12 -36.18
CA ALA A 488 0.31 17.13 -37.24
C ALA A 488 0.16 15.69 -36.72
N ILE A 489 0.88 15.33 -35.66
CA ILE A 489 0.85 13.97 -35.10
C ILE A 489 -0.53 13.62 -34.54
N PHE A 490 -1.24 14.60 -33.96
CA PHE A 490 -2.60 14.41 -33.44
C PHE A 490 -3.56 13.99 -34.56
N LYS A 491 -3.42 14.55 -35.77
CA LYS A 491 -4.30 14.23 -36.89
C LYS A 491 -4.02 12.89 -37.55
N ILE A 492 -2.77 12.43 -37.55
CA ILE A 492 -2.39 11.14 -38.14
C ILE A 492 -2.38 9.97 -37.13
N GLY A 493 -2.80 10.23 -35.89
CA GLY A 493 -3.03 9.20 -34.87
C GLY A 493 -1.79 8.72 -34.12
N GLY A 494 -0.83 9.60 -33.81
CA GLY A 494 0.31 9.30 -32.94
C GLY A 494 0.24 9.98 -31.55
N ASN A 495 1.29 9.84 -30.74
CA ASN A 495 1.32 10.41 -29.40
C ASN A 495 1.68 11.91 -29.41
N SER A 496 0.65 12.76 -29.35
CA SER A 496 0.80 14.24 -29.40
C SER A 496 1.56 14.82 -28.22
N LEU A 497 1.33 14.29 -27.02
CA LEU A 497 1.97 14.76 -25.81
C LEU A 497 3.47 14.43 -25.79
N LEU A 498 3.84 13.25 -26.28
CA LEU A 498 5.23 12.83 -26.44
C LEU A 498 5.96 13.72 -27.47
N VAL A 499 5.33 13.99 -28.62
CA VAL A 499 5.90 14.90 -29.64
C VAL A 499 6.07 16.30 -29.10
N ARG A 500 5.07 16.84 -28.38
CA ARG A 500 5.18 18.16 -27.76
C ARG A 500 6.33 18.20 -26.76
N ALA A 501 6.45 17.21 -25.88
CA ALA A 501 7.55 17.12 -24.94
C ALA A 501 8.89 17.03 -25.69
N GLY A 502 9.04 16.10 -26.62
CA GLY A 502 10.24 15.92 -27.45
C GLY A 502 10.67 17.20 -28.17
N ALA A 503 9.72 17.89 -28.80
CA ALA A 503 9.96 19.14 -29.52
C ALA A 503 10.50 20.27 -28.63
N LEU A 504 10.07 20.36 -27.37
CA LEU A 504 10.57 21.39 -26.45
C LEU A 504 12.04 21.19 -26.06
N TYR A 505 12.58 19.98 -26.16
CA TYR A 505 13.97 19.67 -25.80
C TYR A 505 14.87 19.32 -26.99
N HIS A 506 14.34 19.15 -28.20
CA HIS A 506 15.10 18.61 -29.34
C HIS A 506 16.43 19.34 -29.58
N ASP A 507 16.42 20.66 -29.31
CA ASP A 507 17.51 21.59 -29.53
C ASP A 507 18.25 22.03 -28.25
N ILE A 508 17.98 21.40 -27.10
CA ILE A 508 18.51 21.81 -25.79
C ILE A 508 20.05 21.87 -25.75
N GLY A 509 20.74 21.13 -26.61
CA GLY A 509 22.19 21.14 -26.71
C GLY A 509 22.78 22.48 -27.17
N LYS A 510 21.99 23.33 -27.84
CA LYS A 510 22.43 24.67 -28.29
C LYS A 510 22.78 25.59 -27.12
N ILE A 511 22.33 25.29 -25.89
CA ILE A 511 22.69 26.01 -24.66
C ILE A 511 24.20 26.08 -24.43
N GLU A 512 24.99 25.08 -24.87
CA GLU A 512 26.45 25.08 -24.67
C GLU A 512 27.12 26.24 -25.42
N ASN A 513 26.61 26.60 -26.60
CA ASN A 513 27.21 27.59 -27.50
C ASN A 513 26.15 28.40 -28.28
N PRO A 514 25.27 29.17 -27.62
CA PRO A 514 24.08 29.76 -28.24
C PRO A 514 24.40 30.68 -29.43
N GLN A 515 25.50 31.44 -29.34
CA GLN A 515 25.92 32.43 -30.33
C GLN A 515 26.27 31.84 -31.72
N TYR A 516 26.50 30.53 -31.82
CA TYR A 516 26.76 29.86 -33.09
C TYR A 516 25.46 29.46 -33.83
N PHE A 517 24.29 29.70 -33.23
CA PHE A 517 23.01 29.39 -33.86
C PHE A 517 22.30 30.70 -34.24
N ILE A 518 21.93 30.82 -35.51
CA ILE A 518 21.47 32.08 -36.12
C ILE A 518 20.27 32.67 -35.41
N GLU A 519 19.37 31.84 -34.88
CA GLU A 519 18.18 32.28 -34.16
C GLU A 519 18.49 33.00 -32.83
N ASN A 520 19.70 32.84 -32.28
CA ASN A 520 20.16 33.51 -31.07
C ASN A 520 21.15 34.66 -31.32
N GLN A 521 21.46 34.95 -32.59
CA GLN A 521 22.41 36.01 -32.93
C GLN A 521 21.70 37.37 -32.96
N ASN A 522 22.25 38.34 -32.22
CA ASN A 522 21.76 39.73 -32.18
C ASN A 522 22.65 40.71 -32.95
N THR A 523 23.77 40.23 -33.50
CA THR A 523 24.79 41.04 -34.19
C THR A 523 24.92 40.61 -35.65
N ALA A 524 25.23 41.57 -36.54
CA ALA A 524 25.39 41.29 -37.97
C ALA A 524 26.62 40.42 -38.33
N LEU A 525 27.60 40.29 -37.42
CA LEU A 525 28.77 39.43 -37.61
C LEU A 525 28.54 38.06 -36.95
N SER A 526 28.67 36.99 -37.74
CA SER A 526 28.52 35.62 -37.26
C SER A 526 29.85 35.10 -36.72
N PRO A 527 29.88 34.39 -35.57
CA PRO A 527 31.08 33.72 -35.09
C PRO A 527 31.66 32.71 -36.10
N HIS A 528 30.82 32.20 -37.02
CA HIS A 528 31.24 31.30 -38.09
C HIS A 528 32.14 31.96 -39.14
N ASP A 529 32.10 33.29 -39.29
CA ASP A 529 32.89 34.01 -40.30
C ASP A 529 34.41 33.92 -40.03
N LYS A 530 34.79 33.54 -38.80
CA LYS A 530 36.18 33.39 -38.36
C LYS A 530 36.66 31.94 -38.32
N LEU A 531 35.82 30.97 -38.71
CA LEU A 531 36.10 29.55 -38.58
C LEU A 531 36.15 28.85 -39.94
N PRO A 532 36.98 27.80 -40.10
CA PRO A 532 36.86 26.87 -41.21
C PRO A 532 35.45 26.27 -41.29
N TYR A 533 34.99 25.95 -42.51
CA TYR A 533 33.64 25.42 -42.74
C TYR A 533 33.42 24.07 -42.06
N GLU A 534 34.45 23.23 -42.02
CA GLU A 534 34.46 21.94 -41.32
C GLU A 534 34.25 22.13 -39.82
N GLN A 535 34.95 23.10 -39.20
CA GLN A 535 34.80 23.41 -37.78
C GLN A 535 33.41 23.97 -37.49
N SER A 536 32.91 24.86 -38.35
CA SER A 536 31.56 25.40 -38.26
C SER A 536 30.50 24.30 -38.31
N ALA A 537 30.61 23.37 -39.27
CA ALA A 537 29.71 22.22 -39.37
C ALA A 537 29.77 21.34 -38.12
N GLN A 538 30.97 21.07 -37.59
CA GLN A 538 31.14 20.26 -36.38
C GLN A 538 30.55 20.93 -35.13
N ILE A 539 30.65 22.25 -34.99
CA ILE A 539 29.99 23.00 -33.90
C ILE A 539 28.46 22.83 -33.98
N ILE A 540 27.90 22.96 -35.18
CA ILE A 540 26.46 22.74 -35.38
C ILE A 540 26.10 21.30 -35.06
N ILE A 541 26.77 20.29 -35.63
CA ILE A 541 26.46 18.87 -35.41
C ILE A 541 26.52 18.48 -33.92
N LYS A 542 27.45 19.07 -33.16
CA LYS A 542 27.70 18.76 -31.75
C LYS A 542 26.50 19.05 -30.84
N HIS A 543 25.56 19.92 -31.21
CA HIS A 543 24.39 20.20 -30.37
C HIS A 543 23.55 18.94 -30.10
N VAL A 544 23.48 17.99 -31.03
CA VAL A 544 22.76 16.72 -30.83
C VAL A 544 23.39 15.92 -29.68
N HIS A 545 24.70 15.67 -29.75
CA HIS A 545 25.42 14.93 -28.70
C HIS A 545 25.31 15.64 -27.35
N LYS A 546 25.41 16.97 -27.35
CA LYS A 546 25.31 17.77 -26.12
C LYS A 546 23.91 17.79 -25.54
N GLY A 547 22.89 17.83 -26.38
CA GLY A 547 21.50 17.70 -25.95
C GLY A 547 21.26 16.35 -25.26
N ILE A 548 21.77 15.25 -25.83
CA ILE A 548 21.70 13.92 -25.21
C ILE A 548 22.45 13.89 -23.86
N GLU A 549 23.65 14.47 -23.79
CA GLU A 549 24.43 14.54 -22.55
C GLU A 549 23.68 15.33 -21.44
N ILE A 550 23.14 16.50 -21.78
CA ILE A 550 22.40 17.38 -20.86
C ILE A 550 21.14 16.68 -20.35
N THR A 551 20.35 16.09 -21.24
CA THR A 551 19.06 15.45 -20.89
C THR A 551 19.26 14.17 -20.08
N ARG A 552 20.27 13.35 -20.38
CA ARG A 552 20.64 12.20 -19.55
C ARG A 552 21.10 12.60 -18.15
N ARG A 553 21.89 13.66 -18.03
CA ARG A 553 22.29 14.22 -16.72
C ARG A 553 21.08 14.65 -15.89
N HIS A 554 20.04 15.15 -16.54
CA HIS A 554 18.76 15.52 -15.91
C HIS A 554 17.75 14.37 -15.83
N GLN A 555 18.15 13.14 -16.19
CA GLN A 555 17.34 11.93 -16.08
C GLN A 555 16.02 12.02 -16.86
N LEU A 556 16.03 12.68 -18.02
CA LEU A 556 14.90 12.68 -18.93
C LEU A 556 14.69 11.28 -19.54
N PRO A 557 13.45 10.90 -19.86
CA PRO A 557 13.17 9.60 -20.47
C PRO A 557 13.82 9.43 -21.84
N GLU A 558 14.29 8.21 -22.17
CA GLU A 558 14.92 7.95 -23.47
C GLU A 558 13.98 8.22 -24.65
N SER A 559 12.65 8.05 -24.49
CA SER A 559 11.68 8.40 -25.54
C SER A 559 11.67 9.90 -25.89
N VAL A 560 12.06 10.79 -24.97
CA VAL A 560 12.24 12.22 -25.23
C VAL A 560 13.63 12.50 -25.82
N ILE A 561 14.65 11.79 -25.33
CA ILE A 561 16.03 11.88 -25.84
C ILE A 561 16.12 11.42 -27.30
N ASP A 562 15.28 10.47 -27.70
CA ASP A 562 15.22 9.97 -29.07
C ASP A 562 14.92 11.09 -30.08
N PHE A 563 14.07 12.05 -29.74
CA PHE A 563 13.82 13.24 -30.58
C PHE A 563 15.09 14.07 -30.80
N ILE A 564 15.91 14.26 -29.76
CA ILE A 564 17.20 14.96 -29.88
C ILE A 564 18.12 14.19 -30.82
N ARG A 565 18.19 12.87 -30.68
CA ARG A 565 19.10 12.04 -31.48
C ARG A 565 18.71 11.97 -32.95
N THR A 566 17.41 12.01 -33.26
CA THR A 566 16.91 11.69 -34.61
C THR A 566 16.39 12.89 -35.40
N HIS A 567 16.14 14.06 -34.81
CA HIS A 567 15.45 15.16 -35.51
C HIS A 567 16.17 15.65 -36.77
N HIS A 568 17.50 15.47 -36.86
CA HIS A 568 18.26 15.71 -38.08
C HIS A 568 18.64 14.44 -38.87
N GLY A 569 18.39 13.25 -38.33
CA GLY A 569 18.77 11.98 -38.97
C GLY A 569 20.25 11.97 -39.34
N ASN A 570 20.57 11.55 -40.57
CA ASN A 570 21.93 11.61 -41.11
C ASN A 570 22.06 12.66 -42.23
N THR A 571 21.27 13.74 -42.16
CA THR A 571 21.35 14.81 -43.17
C THR A 571 22.68 15.54 -43.14
N ARG A 572 23.00 16.23 -44.23
CA ARG A 572 24.19 17.05 -44.35
C ARG A 572 23.91 18.49 -43.92
N VAL A 573 24.88 19.14 -43.28
CA VAL A 573 24.87 20.57 -43.02
C VAL A 573 25.24 21.31 -44.32
N ASP A 574 24.26 21.40 -45.22
CA ASP A 574 24.47 21.75 -46.63
C ASP A 574 25.14 23.11 -46.84
N TYR A 575 24.81 24.13 -46.05
CA TYR A 575 25.38 25.47 -46.21
C TYR A 575 26.92 25.46 -46.13
N PHE A 576 27.48 24.86 -45.07
CA PHE A 576 28.94 24.81 -44.89
C PHE A 576 29.63 23.89 -45.87
N TYR A 577 28.98 22.78 -46.27
CA TYR A 577 29.53 21.89 -47.30
C TYR A 577 29.63 22.58 -48.66
N GLN A 578 28.57 23.26 -49.08
CA GLN A 578 28.55 24.00 -50.35
C GLN A 578 29.51 25.19 -50.33
N SER A 579 29.61 25.91 -49.21
CA SER A 579 30.60 26.98 -49.05
C SER A 579 32.03 26.44 -49.06
N PHE A 580 32.28 25.25 -48.54
CA PHE A 580 33.58 24.59 -48.65
C PHE A 580 33.92 24.28 -50.11
N LEU A 581 33.02 23.60 -50.84
CA LEU A 581 33.24 23.25 -52.25
C LEU A 581 33.46 24.50 -53.12
N LYS A 582 32.73 25.58 -52.85
CA LYS A 582 32.84 26.84 -53.60
C LYS A 582 34.16 27.58 -53.36
N ASN A 583 34.66 27.59 -52.12
CA ASN A 583 35.84 28.38 -51.73
C ASN A 583 37.12 27.54 -51.62
N SER A 584 37.05 26.22 -51.77
CA SER A 584 38.19 25.31 -51.76
C SER A 584 38.01 24.19 -52.79
N PRO A 585 37.81 24.52 -54.09
CA PRO A 585 37.48 23.54 -55.13
C PRO A 585 38.58 22.49 -55.36
N GLU A 586 39.83 22.79 -54.98
CA GLU A 586 40.97 21.88 -55.14
C GLU A 586 41.20 20.96 -53.93
N LYS A 587 40.47 21.15 -52.82
CA LYS A 587 40.61 20.32 -51.62
C LYS A 587 39.54 19.22 -51.61
N PHE A 588 39.99 17.98 -51.46
CA PHE A 588 39.09 16.87 -51.17
C PHE A 588 38.75 16.85 -49.68
N VAL A 589 37.45 16.78 -49.34
CA VAL A 589 36.98 16.64 -47.96
C VAL A 589 36.03 15.46 -47.87
N ASP A 590 36.12 14.71 -46.78
CA ASP A 590 35.15 13.66 -46.49
C ASP A 590 33.78 14.30 -46.17
N GLU A 591 32.78 14.00 -46.99
CA GLU A 591 31.41 14.50 -46.82
C GLU A 591 30.84 14.15 -45.44
N ASN A 592 31.29 13.04 -44.83
CA ASN A 592 30.82 12.61 -43.51
C ASN A 592 31.16 13.62 -42.40
N ILE A 593 32.17 14.49 -42.59
CA ILE A 593 32.47 15.60 -41.66
C ILE A 593 31.31 16.60 -41.59
N PHE A 594 30.49 16.69 -42.63
CA PHE A 594 29.35 17.60 -42.69
C PHE A 594 28.02 16.89 -42.40
N ARG A 595 28.02 15.60 -42.07
CA ARG A 595 26.78 14.85 -41.82
C ARG A 595 26.53 14.64 -40.34
N TYR A 596 25.25 14.72 -39.96
CA TYR A 596 24.82 14.26 -38.66
C TYR A 596 25.04 12.74 -38.53
N PRO A 597 25.42 12.25 -37.35
CA PRO A 597 25.73 10.83 -37.15
C PRO A 597 24.49 9.91 -37.18
N GLY A 598 23.28 10.48 -37.15
CA GLY A 598 22.04 9.71 -37.04
C GLY A 598 21.75 9.19 -35.63
N PRO A 599 20.81 8.22 -35.52
CA PRO A 599 20.15 7.52 -36.60
C PRO A 599 19.02 8.33 -37.25
N ILE A 600 18.53 7.90 -38.41
CA ILE A 600 17.29 8.43 -38.99
C ILE A 600 16.10 8.14 -38.04
N PRO A 601 15.04 8.97 -38.07
CA PRO A 601 13.80 8.71 -37.35
C PRO A 601 13.27 7.29 -37.52
N PHE A 602 12.70 6.74 -36.46
CA PHE A 602 12.25 5.34 -36.41
C PHE A 602 10.83 5.19 -35.85
N SER A 603 10.12 6.31 -35.68
CA SER A 603 8.72 6.35 -35.26
C SER A 603 7.97 7.46 -36.00
N LYS A 604 6.63 7.39 -36.03
CA LYS A 604 5.82 8.48 -36.59
C LYS A 604 6.13 9.81 -35.89
N GLU A 605 6.27 9.76 -34.58
CA GLU A 605 6.52 10.90 -33.71
C GLU A 605 7.84 11.59 -34.04
N THR A 606 8.95 10.84 -34.10
CA THR A 606 10.28 11.38 -34.41
C THR A 606 10.38 11.86 -35.85
N GLY A 607 9.69 11.19 -36.79
CA GLY A 607 9.60 11.61 -38.18
C GLY A 607 8.85 12.92 -38.35
N VAL A 608 7.69 13.07 -37.71
CA VAL A 608 6.91 14.32 -37.74
C VAL A 608 7.71 15.47 -37.13
N LEU A 609 8.46 15.24 -36.05
CA LEU A 609 9.32 16.28 -35.48
C LEU A 609 10.37 16.76 -36.48
N MET A 610 11.09 15.83 -37.12
CA MET A 610 12.09 16.18 -38.15
C MET A 610 11.49 17.07 -39.24
N LEU A 611 10.30 16.72 -39.71
CA LEU A 611 9.62 17.49 -40.76
C LEU A 611 9.22 18.88 -40.25
N ALA A 612 8.66 18.97 -39.04
CA ALA A 612 8.25 20.23 -38.42
C ALA A 612 9.44 21.18 -38.20
N ASP A 613 10.53 20.67 -37.63
CA ASP A 613 11.80 21.40 -37.42
C ASP A 613 12.33 21.95 -38.76
N SER A 614 12.45 21.09 -39.76
CA SER A 614 12.99 21.48 -41.07
C SER A 614 12.12 22.52 -41.78
N VAL A 615 10.80 22.39 -41.67
CA VAL A 615 9.84 23.30 -42.30
C VAL A 615 9.78 24.66 -41.59
N GLU A 616 9.76 24.67 -40.25
CA GLU A 616 9.81 25.92 -39.47
C GLU A 616 11.12 26.67 -39.72
N ALA A 617 12.26 25.97 -39.67
CA ALA A 617 13.56 26.60 -39.85
C ALA A 617 13.69 27.18 -41.26
N ALA A 618 13.19 26.46 -42.28
CA ALA A 618 13.19 26.93 -43.66
C ALA A 618 12.26 28.13 -43.86
N SER A 619 11.07 28.14 -43.24
CA SER A 619 10.09 29.23 -43.41
C SER A 619 10.61 30.58 -42.91
N ARG A 620 11.50 30.59 -41.91
CA ARG A 620 12.15 31.82 -41.42
C ARG A 620 12.98 32.55 -42.47
N SER A 621 13.39 31.86 -43.53
CA SER A 621 14.14 32.47 -44.64
C SER A 621 13.27 33.21 -45.66
N LEU A 622 11.94 33.07 -45.58
CA LEU A 622 11.00 33.77 -46.46
C LEU A 622 10.94 35.26 -46.11
N LYS A 623 11.35 36.12 -47.04
CA LYS A 623 11.30 37.58 -46.85
C LYS A 623 9.87 38.11 -46.81
N ASN A 624 9.05 37.70 -47.77
CA ASN A 624 7.65 38.09 -47.90
C ASN A 624 6.81 36.81 -48.08
N PRO A 625 6.37 36.17 -46.98
CA PRO A 625 5.58 34.95 -47.06
C PRO A 625 4.20 35.22 -47.69
N ASP A 626 3.81 34.39 -48.63
CA ASP A 626 2.48 34.30 -49.22
C ASP A 626 2.04 32.82 -49.31
N ALA A 627 0.80 32.56 -49.74
CA ALA A 627 0.27 31.20 -49.75
C ALA A 627 1.08 30.27 -50.67
N GLN A 628 1.55 30.78 -51.82
CA GLN A 628 2.29 29.99 -52.81
C GLN A 628 3.70 29.67 -52.32
N SER A 629 4.44 30.67 -51.81
CA SER A 629 5.79 30.48 -51.26
C SER A 629 5.81 29.57 -50.03
N ILE A 630 4.78 29.62 -49.18
CA ILE A 630 4.61 28.67 -48.07
C ILE A 630 4.31 27.27 -48.61
N ASN A 631 3.44 27.13 -49.61
CA ASN A 631 3.18 25.84 -50.24
C ASN A 631 4.48 25.23 -50.80
N ASP A 632 5.22 26.01 -51.58
CA ASP A 632 6.40 25.56 -52.30
C ASP A 632 7.55 25.22 -51.34
N ILE A 633 7.74 25.99 -50.26
CA ILE A 633 8.76 25.67 -49.27
C ILE A 633 8.43 24.38 -48.52
N VAL A 634 7.16 24.17 -48.14
CA VAL A 634 6.75 22.94 -47.44
C VAL A 634 6.93 21.72 -48.35
N GLU A 635 6.47 21.79 -49.60
CA GLU A 635 6.65 20.70 -50.57
C GLU A 635 8.13 20.38 -50.78
N ARG A 636 8.95 21.40 -51.05
CA ARG A 636 10.37 21.22 -51.33
C ARG A 636 11.11 20.57 -50.16
N ILE A 637 10.88 21.03 -48.93
CA ILE A 637 11.57 20.51 -47.75
C ILE A 637 11.16 19.07 -47.45
N ILE A 638 9.86 18.75 -47.54
CA ILE A 638 9.38 17.39 -47.27
C ILE A 638 9.84 16.42 -48.36
N ASN A 639 9.77 16.82 -49.65
CA ASN A 639 10.27 16.00 -50.76
C ASN A 639 11.78 15.77 -50.63
N TYR A 640 12.56 16.78 -50.23
CA TYR A 640 13.99 16.60 -49.97
C TYR A 640 14.27 15.55 -48.88
N LYS A 641 13.50 15.53 -47.78
CA LYS A 641 13.65 14.50 -46.73
C LYS A 641 13.30 13.10 -47.22
N LEU A 642 12.28 12.99 -48.09
CA LEU A 642 11.89 11.73 -48.72
C LEU A 642 12.97 11.21 -49.68
N GLU A 643 13.50 12.07 -50.55
CA GLU A 643 14.59 11.72 -51.48
C GLU A 643 15.87 11.29 -50.76
N GLN A 644 16.09 11.80 -49.54
CA GLN A 644 17.20 11.43 -48.67
C GLN A 644 16.91 10.21 -47.79
N ASN A 645 15.81 9.48 -48.03
CA ASN A 645 15.42 8.26 -47.29
C ASN A 645 15.37 8.47 -45.76
N GLN A 646 15.03 9.68 -45.30
CA GLN A 646 15.05 10.00 -43.86
C GLN A 646 13.89 9.38 -43.09
N LEU A 647 12.84 8.93 -43.79
CA LEU A 647 11.62 8.39 -43.18
C LEU A 647 11.49 6.86 -43.36
N ASP A 648 12.51 6.18 -43.90
CA ASP A 648 12.46 4.74 -44.23
C ASP A 648 12.16 3.82 -43.04
N ASN A 649 12.54 4.25 -41.82
CA ASN A 649 12.29 3.50 -40.59
C ASN A 649 11.03 3.98 -39.83
N CYS A 650 10.26 4.91 -40.40
CA CYS A 650 9.03 5.42 -39.82
C CYS A 650 7.81 4.76 -40.47
N ASP A 651 6.82 4.37 -39.66
CA ASP A 651 5.53 3.88 -40.16
C ASP A 651 4.62 5.02 -40.69
N ILE A 652 5.17 6.06 -41.32
CA ILE A 652 4.41 7.20 -41.88
C ILE A 652 3.96 6.83 -43.31
N THR A 653 2.65 6.82 -43.53
CA THR A 653 2.09 6.53 -44.87
C THR A 653 2.12 7.77 -45.78
N LEU A 654 1.99 7.58 -47.10
CA LEU A 654 1.85 8.71 -48.04
C LEU A 654 0.64 9.60 -47.70
N LYS A 655 -0.46 9.00 -47.23
CA LYS A 655 -1.64 9.74 -46.77
C LYS A 655 -1.33 10.58 -45.52
N ASP A 656 -0.55 10.03 -44.59
CA ASP A 656 -0.10 10.78 -43.41
C ASP A 656 0.76 11.98 -43.83
N LEU A 657 1.67 11.81 -44.80
CA LEU A 657 2.52 12.90 -45.33
C LEU A 657 1.71 14.04 -45.94
N GLU A 658 0.71 13.74 -46.78
CA GLU A 658 -0.16 14.78 -47.34
C GLU A 658 -0.97 15.51 -46.25
N THR A 659 -1.38 14.78 -45.21
CA THR A 659 -2.04 15.38 -44.05
C THR A 659 -1.10 16.31 -43.26
N ILE A 660 0.15 15.88 -43.04
CA ILE A 660 1.19 16.68 -42.38
C ILE A 660 1.47 17.96 -43.19
N LYS A 661 1.69 17.85 -44.50
CA LYS A 661 1.92 18.97 -45.42
C LYS A 661 0.81 20.01 -45.31
N LEU A 662 -0.45 19.56 -45.38
CA LEU A 662 -1.62 20.45 -45.27
C LEU A 662 -1.61 21.21 -43.94
N ILE A 663 -1.40 20.52 -42.82
CA ILE A 663 -1.38 21.13 -41.48
C ILE A 663 -0.26 22.15 -41.36
N PHE A 664 0.95 21.82 -41.82
CA PHE A 664 2.08 22.75 -41.79
C PHE A 664 1.81 23.99 -42.63
N LYS A 665 1.28 23.85 -43.86
CA LYS A 665 0.90 24.99 -44.71
C LYS A 665 -0.11 25.89 -44.00
N THR A 666 -1.19 25.32 -43.47
CA THR A 666 -2.24 26.09 -42.76
C THR A 666 -1.69 26.82 -41.53
N MET A 667 -0.89 26.14 -40.71
CA MET A 667 -0.34 26.73 -39.49
C MET A 667 0.71 27.80 -39.79
N LEU A 668 1.59 27.58 -40.78
CA LEU A 668 2.55 28.60 -41.20
C LEU A 668 1.86 29.84 -41.77
N MET A 669 0.81 29.67 -42.60
CA MET A 669 0.01 30.81 -43.06
C MET A 669 -0.57 31.61 -41.88
N SER A 670 -1.03 30.93 -40.83
CA SER A 670 -1.49 31.59 -39.60
C SER A 670 -0.36 32.30 -38.85
N ILE A 671 0.83 31.70 -38.74
CA ILE A 671 2.00 32.26 -38.04
C ILE A 671 2.50 33.53 -38.76
N TYR A 672 2.49 33.54 -40.09
CA TYR A 672 2.92 34.68 -40.91
C TYR A 672 1.77 35.62 -41.28
N HIS A 673 0.57 35.44 -40.73
CA HIS A 673 -0.62 36.27 -40.98
C HIS A 673 -0.98 36.44 -42.46
N VAL A 674 -0.77 35.39 -43.26
CA VAL A 674 -1.11 35.35 -44.69
C VAL A 674 -2.62 35.25 -44.84
N ARG A 675 -3.23 36.19 -45.56
CA ARG A 675 -4.66 36.15 -45.88
C ARG A 675 -4.90 35.12 -46.99
N ILE A 676 -5.84 34.20 -46.78
CA ILE A 676 -6.35 33.33 -47.84
C ILE A 676 -7.35 34.16 -48.63
N ASP A 677 -6.97 34.61 -49.83
CA ASP A 677 -7.93 35.18 -50.76
C ASP A 677 -8.84 34.06 -51.28
N TYR A 678 -10.08 34.03 -50.80
CA TYR A 678 -11.12 33.06 -51.21
C TYR A 678 -11.64 33.29 -52.64
N LEU A 679 -10.94 34.06 -53.47
CA LEU A 679 -11.36 34.42 -54.82
C LEU A 679 -10.42 33.78 -55.85
N GLN A 680 -10.46 32.46 -55.98
CA GLN A 680 -10.27 31.75 -57.24
C GLN A 680 -10.53 30.26 -57.05
N ASN A 681 -11.78 29.87 -57.31
CA ASN A 681 -12.23 28.63 -57.97
C ASN A 681 -13.71 28.39 -57.62
N VAL A 682 -14.59 29.03 -58.40
CA VAL A 682 -15.95 28.53 -58.66
C VAL A 682 -15.85 27.43 -59.71
#